data_AF-A0A2N5ZAS6-F1
#
_entry.id   AF-A0A2N5ZAS6-F1
#
_cell.length_a   1.000
_cell.length_b   1.000
_cell.length_c   1.000
_cell.angle_alpha   90.00
_cell.angle_beta   90.00
_cell.angle_gamma   90.00
#
_symmetry.space_group_name_H-M   'P 1'
#
loop_
_entity.id
_entity.type
_entity.pdbx_description
1 polymer ?
#
loop_
_entity_poly.entity_id
_entity_poly.type
_entity_poly.pdbx_seq_one_letter_code
_entity_poly.pdbx_strand_id
1 'polypeptide(L)'
;MYQFLLKKPMRILILYLFIVNFFLSINLPAQDYNFDYWGVEDGLSQSVINCIFQDSEGFIWIGTQTGLNQFNGYSFNVFLNNPNDTNTISGNWVYDIIEDPDGFIWVATKQGVSKLNKKTGRFYQLDHRKNAINHVPNRVVYGLEIDEEGDIVLNAAPNVFIYKHSSGTFQQIHFENAVDDAITDQQIPLMRDKSGRVWVGTKNGLYIYKDKKITPYRYNERGSIGQVTTLFQDHNSRIWIGTRSGLFVYDKVNNTFNTLEEFRNTIVRSVLEDSQRKIWIGTERGLYKAIPNTINNQVHLRNFSKVDNLSHEIIYDLLIDRSKNLWIGTLQGLNKTNLKPNKFQTYRKSLNPNSIDLLDNVVASIYKYNDSIIWIGSWGKGLSVLNRKTNKVTYYTSSQNGNRHIINDFVHVIFRDHLGYYWLGTRNGLVVYDEKQSRFVRPNAIIALQNMLDLKDHRIFKIIQDNLHRYWFATQKGVYCVDYVTGRTEHYAVENEKESTRLTNNLVYDIIQDDDGLFWIATSNGLNLLDKKRDKVKQFVFEPNNNKTIGDNFIVSLCQVDPRYVWLGTASGLFRYDKSKAVFKYFQSEYDIPAKLIYEIVADKNHNLWLATQDGLIFYNPIDEKARTYTVEEGLQGTEFNLNAQHVAADGEMFFGGMNGFNSFYIDSLYVNKYIPPVVISNFTKRNDNQLYHMNVYSDEVFLEYNDYEISIEFAALEYTNPLQNEYAYKMEGLTNDWVEIGNRRYVNFSNLSPGNYTFNLIGSNNDGIWNKKGRKITINVTPPWYKTTFAYVSYLIFIITAIFVFIKGRERKLIHDRKVLEEKVKERTREIEKQKQIVEKSHKEITSSINYASRIQKAMMPHKEQLDSIFEDYCLFYRPRDLVSGDFYWVRKINQYVVFAVGDCTGHGVPGAMVSMLAISAINEIIRRQDVLSSAQVLNYLRDEIKTSLRQDNYKAESKDGLEIAFCIYDTEKNILDYAGAQSPLWILKYNKAKPYIEEIKGTPNPISIYIKEIPFRTIQIEPEHGDQFFVFSDGFIDQFHAETGEKYKKKRLKQLLINNYCSSLSTYNDLLEYELKNWKGDSDQIDDILVMGISVDNL
;
A
#
# COMPACT_ATOMS: atom_id res chain seq x y z
N MET A 1 9.73 -13.30 72.86
CA MET A 1 10.96 -12.52 73.12
C MET A 1 11.30 -11.78 71.82
N TYR A 2 11.45 -10.46 71.89
CA TYR A 2 11.73 -9.49 70.79
C TYR A 2 10.69 -9.31 69.68
N GLN A 3 9.75 -8.36 69.87
CA GLN A 3 9.41 -7.31 68.88
C GLN A 3 8.37 -6.33 69.45
N PHE A 4 8.80 -5.54 70.44
CA PHE A 4 8.03 -4.38 70.90
C PHE A 4 9.02 -3.27 71.21
N LEU A 5 9.34 -2.42 70.22
CA LEU A 5 10.01 -1.12 70.41
C LEU A 5 9.96 -0.31 69.09
N LEU A 6 8.78 0.24 68.78
CA LEU A 6 8.68 1.44 67.94
C LEU A 6 8.03 2.51 68.82
N LYS A 7 8.78 3.58 69.14
CA LYS A 7 8.37 4.65 70.07
C LYS A 7 7.06 5.32 69.60
N LYS A 8 6.16 5.68 70.54
CA LYS A 8 4.89 6.40 70.31
C LYS A 8 4.92 7.51 69.23
N PRO A 9 5.93 8.41 69.14
CA PRO A 9 5.97 9.43 68.09
C PRO A 9 6.09 8.85 66.67
N MET A 10 6.69 7.67 66.51
CA MET A 10 6.85 7.04 65.19
C MET A 10 5.55 6.39 64.69
N ARG A 11 4.70 5.89 65.60
CA ARG A 11 3.35 5.43 65.25
C ARG A 11 2.43 6.59 64.87
N ILE A 12 2.57 7.74 65.53
CA ILE A 12 1.84 8.96 65.17
C ILE A 12 2.34 9.48 63.82
N LEU A 13 3.66 9.47 63.56
CA LEU A 13 4.22 9.87 62.26
C LEU A 13 3.76 8.97 61.11
N ILE A 14 3.71 7.64 61.33
CA ILE A 14 3.21 6.69 60.32
C ILE A 14 1.71 6.86 60.10
N LEU A 15 0.92 7.11 61.16
CA LEU A 15 -0.51 7.41 61.05
C LEU A 15 -0.74 8.76 60.35
N TYR A 16 0.08 9.77 60.61
CA TYR A 16 0.04 11.07 59.95
C TYR A 16 0.48 10.97 58.48
N LEU A 17 1.49 10.17 58.16
CA LEU A 17 1.88 9.85 56.78
C LEU A 17 0.80 9.05 56.06
N PHE A 18 0.09 8.15 56.75
CA PHE A 18 -1.05 7.44 56.18
C PHE A 18 -2.22 8.39 55.94
N ILE A 19 -2.56 9.26 56.89
CA ILE A 19 -3.66 10.24 56.77
C ILE A 19 -3.33 11.32 55.73
N VAL A 20 -2.08 11.79 55.64
CA VAL A 20 -1.65 12.75 54.62
C VAL A 20 -1.63 12.11 53.23
N ASN A 21 -1.25 10.83 53.09
CA ASN A 21 -1.43 10.09 51.83
C ASN A 21 -2.91 9.79 51.53
N PHE A 22 -3.77 9.66 52.55
CA PHE A 22 -5.21 9.43 52.37
C PHE A 22 -5.96 10.71 51.97
N PHE A 23 -5.49 11.89 52.41
CA PHE A 23 -6.00 13.21 51.98
C PHE A 23 -5.34 13.75 50.70
N LEU A 24 -4.27 13.10 50.21
CA LEU A 24 -3.78 13.21 48.84
C LEU A 24 -4.58 12.26 47.92
N SER A 25 -5.90 12.25 48.05
CA SER A 25 -6.76 11.84 46.95
C SER A 25 -6.55 12.85 45.83
N ILE A 26 -5.67 12.47 44.91
CA ILE A 26 -5.42 13.17 43.66
C ILE A 26 -6.80 13.37 43.04
N ASN A 27 -7.28 14.62 43.00
CA ASN A 27 -8.30 15.01 42.04
C ASN A 27 -7.65 14.77 40.68
N LEU A 28 -7.76 13.55 40.18
CA LEU A 28 -7.37 13.22 38.82
C LEU A 28 -8.27 14.11 37.96
N PRO A 29 -7.72 15.04 37.17
CA PRO A 29 -8.54 15.76 36.22
C PRO A 29 -9.35 14.76 35.42
N ALA A 30 -10.66 15.01 35.32
CA ALA A 30 -11.55 14.15 34.57
C ALA A 30 -11.02 14.01 33.15
N GLN A 31 -10.86 12.77 32.66
CA GLN A 31 -10.52 12.53 31.26
C GLN A 31 -11.49 13.30 30.38
N ASP A 32 -10.94 14.06 29.43
CA ASP A 32 -11.74 14.70 28.42
C ASP A 32 -12.08 13.68 27.33
N TYR A 33 -13.37 13.61 26.98
CA TYR A 33 -13.89 12.68 25.99
C TYR A 33 -14.14 13.46 24.70
N ASN A 34 -13.45 13.08 23.63
CA ASN A 34 -13.76 13.57 22.30
C ASN A 34 -14.71 12.57 21.62
N PHE A 35 -15.70 13.08 20.90
CA PHE A 35 -16.68 12.26 20.18
C PHE A 35 -16.44 12.40 18.68
N ASP A 36 -15.97 11.33 18.06
CA ASP A 36 -15.95 11.18 16.61
C ASP A 36 -17.39 11.02 16.12
N TYR A 37 -17.71 11.50 14.92
CA TYR A 37 -19.07 11.52 14.38
C TYR A 37 -19.12 10.94 12.96
N TRP A 38 -20.15 10.15 12.68
CA TRP A 38 -20.51 9.69 11.34
C TRP A 38 -21.99 9.96 11.04
N GLY A 39 -22.25 10.61 9.91
CA GLY A 39 -23.57 10.94 9.40
C GLY A 39 -23.94 10.24 8.10
N VAL A 40 -24.97 10.76 7.44
CA VAL A 40 -25.46 10.24 6.15
C VAL A 40 -24.45 10.49 5.03
N GLU A 41 -23.75 11.61 5.12
CA GLU A 41 -22.63 12.02 4.29
C GLU A 41 -21.47 11.02 4.29
N ASP A 42 -21.29 10.26 5.37
CA ASP A 42 -20.25 9.23 5.51
C ASP A 42 -20.71 7.84 5.05
N GLY A 43 -21.96 7.71 4.59
CA GLY A 43 -22.55 6.48 4.08
C GLY A 43 -23.54 5.79 5.03
N LEU A 44 -23.84 6.35 6.20
CA LEU A 44 -24.92 5.86 7.06
C LEU A 44 -26.27 6.02 6.33
N SER A 45 -27.12 5.00 6.39
CA SER A 45 -28.36 5.00 5.62
C SER A 45 -29.37 6.09 6.04
N GLN A 46 -29.40 6.44 7.32
CA GLN A 46 -30.27 7.47 7.89
C GLN A 46 -29.76 7.91 9.26
N SER A 47 -30.05 9.15 9.67
CA SER A 47 -29.45 9.78 10.84
C SER A 47 -29.94 9.25 12.20
N VAL A 48 -31.16 8.74 12.30
CA VAL A 48 -31.72 8.28 13.57
C VAL A 48 -31.32 6.83 13.80
N ILE A 49 -30.46 6.63 14.79
CA ILE A 49 -29.95 5.33 15.17
C ILE A 49 -30.83 4.75 16.26
N ASN A 50 -31.52 3.65 15.99
CA ASN A 50 -32.41 3.00 16.96
C ASN A 50 -31.65 2.03 17.86
N CYS A 51 -30.68 1.29 17.32
CA CYS A 51 -29.92 0.28 18.06
C CYS A 51 -28.51 0.09 17.47
N ILE A 52 -27.57 -0.35 18.31
CA ILE A 52 -26.19 -0.67 17.94
C ILE A 52 -25.81 -2.04 18.51
N PHE A 53 -25.23 -2.89 17.68
CA PHE A 53 -24.82 -4.24 18.05
C PHE A 53 -23.42 -4.55 17.54
N GLN A 54 -22.66 -5.41 18.23
CA GLN A 54 -21.38 -5.93 17.71
C GLN A 54 -21.45 -7.45 17.58
N ASP A 55 -21.20 -7.96 16.37
CA ASP A 55 -21.22 -9.40 16.11
C ASP A 55 -19.96 -10.14 16.57
N SER A 56 -20.00 -11.47 16.52
CA SER A 56 -18.92 -12.40 16.88
C SER A 56 -17.64 -12.18 16.08
N GLU A 57 -17.73 -11.68 14.84
CA GLU A 57 -16.59 -11.37 13.99
C GLU A 57 -15.96 -10.02 14.32
N GLY A 58 -16.73 -9.11 14.91
CA GLY A 58 -16.30 -7.81 15.39
C GLY A 58 -16.94 -6.63 14.67
N PHE A 59 -17.80 -6.84 13.66
CA PHE A 59 -18.46 -5.75 12.95
C PHE A 59 -19.44 -5.01 13.86
N ILE A 60 -19.53 -3.70 13.70
CA ILE A 60 -20.57 -2.88 14.33
C ILE A 60 -21.77 -2.85 13.39
N TRP A 61 -22.92 -3.28 13.88
CA TRP A 61 -24.20 -3.23 13.21
C TRP A 61 -25.04 -2.10 13.79
N ILE A 62 -25.65 -1.30 12.91
CA ILE A 62 -26.45 -0.13 13.28
C ILE A 62 -27.83 -0.25 12.63
N GLY A 63 -28.87 -0.32 13.45
CA GLY A 63 -30.25 -0.25 13.01
C GLY A 63 -30.73 1.20 12.95
N THR A 64 -31.24 1.64 11.80
CA THR A 64 -31.80 3.00 11.64
C THR A 64 -33.29 2.94 11.33
N GLN A 65 -33.92 4.10 11.15
CA GLN A 65 -35.28 4.17 10.64
C GLN A 65 -35.37 3.84 9.14
N THR A 66 -34.24 3.77 8.43
CA THR A 66 -34.19 3.43 7.01
C THR A 66 -32.97 2.57 6.68
N GLY A 67 -33.00 1.32 7.13
CA GLY A 67 -32.05 0.28 6.76
C GLY A 67 -31.24 -0.26 7.94
N LEU A 68 -30.57 -1.38 7.66
CA LEU A 68 -29.56 -1.97 8.53
C LEU A 68 -28.18 -1.62 7.96
N ASN A 69 -27.26 -1.18 8.81
CA ASN A 69 -25.92 -0.78 8.40
C ASN A 69 -24.89 -1.69 9.08
N GLN A 70 -23.92 -2.19 8.33
CA GLN A 70 -22.74 -2.89 8.86
C GLN A 70 -21.52 -1.99 8.67
N PHE A 71 -20.78 -1.74 9.74
CA PHE A 71 -19.62 -0.85 9.77
C PHE A 71 -18.34 -1.61 10.11
N ASN A 72 -17.35 -1.47 9.23
CA ASN A 72 -16.04 -2.15 9.33
C ASN A 72 -14.92 -1.26 9.91
N GLY A 73 -15.22 -0.02 10.29
CA GLY A 73 -14.25 0.96 10.77
C GLY A 73 -13.93 2.06 9.74
N TYR A 74 -14.33 1.86 8.48
CA TYR A 74 -14.00 2.76 7.38
C TYR A 74 -15.20 3.08 6.48
N SER A 75 -16.13 2.14 6.31
CA SER A 75 -17.26 2.28 5.40
C SER A 75 -18.49 1.54 5.93
N PHE A 76 -19.67 2.04 5.56
CA PHE A 76 -20.95 1.39 5.84
C PHE A 76 -21.39 0.53 4.64
N ASN A 77 -21.80 -0.70 4.92
CA ASN A 77 -22.56 -1.53 4.00
C ASN A 77 -24.03 -1.50 4.41
N VAL A 78 -24.91 -1.07 3.49
CA VAL A 78 -26.32 -0.78 3.78
C VAL A 78 -27.22 -1.87 3.20
N PHE A 79 -28.08 -2.44 4.05
CA PHE A 79 -29.10 -3.39 3.66
C PHE A 79 -30.48 -2.73 3.75
N LEU A 80 -31.23 -2.79 2.63
CA LEU A 80 -32.57 -2.22 2.49
C LEU A 80 -33.57 -3.29 2.09
N ASN A 81 -34.82 -3.11 2.51
CA ASN A 81 -35.95 -3.92 2.07
C ASN A 81 -36.25 -3.65 0.60
N ASN A 82 -36.36 -4.72 -0.17
CA ASN A 82 -36.96 -4.70 -1.50
C ASN A 82 -38.25 -5.55 -1.45
N PRO A 83 -39.44 -4.94 -1.59
CA PRO A 83 -40.71 -5.67 -1.55
C PRO A 83 -40.84 -6.80 -2.59
N ASN A 84 -40.04 -6.77 -3.66
CA ASN A 84 -40.03 -7.78 -4.71
C ASN A 84 -38.97 -8.87 -4.51
N ASP A 85 -38.11 -8.77 -3.48
CA ASP A 85 -37.06 -9.74 -3.19
C ASP A 85 -37.10 -10.18 -1.72
N THR A 86 -37.54 -11.42 -1.50
CA THR A 86 -37.64 -12.04 -0.17
C THR A 86 -36.27 -12.37 0.45
N ASN A 87 -35.17 -12.17 -0.28
CA ASN A 87 -33.79 -12.33 0.24
C ASN A 87 -33.24 -11.04 0.88
N THR A 88 -34.06 -10.00 1.01
CA THR A 88 -33.72 -8.73 1.68
C THR A 88 -34.31 -8.65 3.08
N ILE A 89 -33.91 -7.65 3.88
CA ILE A 89 -34.51 -7.41 5.21
C ILE A 89 -36.04 -7.22 5.09
N SER A 90 -36.80 -7.64 6.10
CA SER A 90 -38.27 -7.58 6.12
C SER A 90 -38.83 -6.16 6.13
N GLY A 91 -38.05 -5.20 6.66
CA GLY A 91 -38.47 -3.81 6.81
C GLY A 91 -37.28 -2.89 7.05
N ASN A 92 -37.42 -1.63 6.63
CA ASN A 92 -36.35 -0.63 6.75
C ASN A 92 -36.26 -0.01 8.15
N TRP A 93 -37.34 -0.03 8.94
CA TRP A 93 -37.31 0.51 10.29
C TRP A 93 -36.85 -0.58 11.25
N VAL A 94 -35.57 -0.55 11.63
CA VAL A 94 -34.92 -1.56 12.48
C VAL A 94 -35.05 -1.15 13.94
N TYR A 95 -35.53 -2.06 14.80
CA TYR A 95 -35.66 -1.84 16.24
C TYR A 95 -34.56 -2.50 17.05
N ASP A 96 -34.12 -3.70 16.65
CA ASP A 96 -33.19 -4.49 17.45
C ASP A 96 -32.41 -5.50 16.59
N ILE A 97 -31.22 -5.87 17.06
CA ILE A 97 -30.27 -6.73 16.36
C ILE A 97 -29.60 -7.67 17.36
N ILE A 98 -29.61 -8.97 17.09
CA ILE A 98 -28.87 -9.98 17.87
C ILE A 98 -28.18 -10.98 16.93
N GLU A 99 -27.23 -11.75 17.46
CA GLU A 99 -26.61 -12.88 16.75
C GLU A 99 -26.94 -14.19 17.47
N ASP A 100 -27.49 -15.17 16.74
CA ASP A 100 -27.83 -16.48 17.29
C ASP A 100 -26.61 -17.40 17.45
N PRO A 101 -26.73 -18.55 18.14
CA PRO A 101 -25.61 -19.48 18.33
C PRO A 101 -25.02 -20.05 17.03
N ASP A 102 -25.79 -20.09 15.95
CA ASP A 102 -25.36 -20.54 14.62
C ASP A 102 -24.64 -19.42 13.82
N GLY A 103 -24.59 -18.20 14.36
CA GLY A 103 -23.95 -17.02 13.76
C GLY A 103 -24.82 -16.29 12.74
N PHE A 104 -26.14 -16.47 12.75
CA PHE A 104 -27.05 -15.64 11.96
C PHE A 104 -27.33 -14.33 12.67
N ILE A 105 -27.37 -13.23 11.92
CA ILE A 105 -27.78 -11.92 12.45
C ILE A 105 -29.29 -11.80 12.33
N TRP A 106 -29.98 -11.73 13.45
CA TRP A 106 -31.42 -11.51 13.51
C TRP A 106 -31.72 -10.03 13.64
N VAL A 107 -32.71 -9.58 12.87
CA VAL A 107 -33.06 -8.17 12.72
C VAL A 107 -34.56 -8.02 12.94
N ALA A 108 -34.92 -7.32 14.01
CA ALA A 108 -36.29 -6.97 14.33
C ALA A 108 -36.66 -5.65 13.64
N THR A 109 -37.80 -5.65 12.96
CA THR A 109 -38.25 -4.52 12.13
C THR A 109 -39.73 -4.22 12.36
N LYS A 110 -40.18 -3.05 11.91
CA LYS A 110 -41.60 -2.66 11.92
C LYS A 110 -42.48 -3.58 11.08
N GLN A 111 -41.91 -4.30 10.10
CA GLN A 111 -42.62 -5.22 9.21
C GLN A 111 -42.38 -6.70 9.53
N GLY A 112 -41.76 -7.02 10.67
CA GLY A 112 -41.51 -8.40 11.10
C GLY A 112 -40.04 -8.64 11.46
N VAL A 113 -39.58 -9.87 11.28
CA VAL A 113 -38.21 -10.30 11.62
C VAL A 113 -37.54 -10.98 10.44
N SER A 114 -36.24 -10.74 10.27
CA SER A 114 -35.40 -11.39 9.28
C SER A 114 -34.14 -11.95 9.93
N LYS A 115 -33.57 -13.01 9.37
CA LYS A 115 -32.24 -13.49 9.76
C LYS A 115 -31.28 -13.52 8.57
N LEU A 116 -30.10 -12.93 8.73
CA LEU A 116 -29.03 -12.92 7.74
C LEU A 116 -28.15 -14.16 7.93
N ASN A 117 -28.00 -14.95 6.88
CA ASN A 117 -26.91 -15.89 6.81
C ASN A 117 -25.67 -15.19 6.29
N LYS A 118 -24.72 -14.91 7.19
CA LYS A 118 -23.45 -14.28 6.83
C LYS A 118 -22.74 -15.04 5.70
N LYS A 119 -22.69 -16.38 5.76
CA LYS A 119 -22.01 -17.22 4.76
C LYS A 119 -22.56 -17.08 3.34
N THR A 120 -23.84 -16.74 3.17
CA THR A 120 -24.45 -16.58 1.84
C THR A 120 -24.74 -15.13 1.48
N GLY A 121 -24.66 -14.21 2.46
CA GLY A 121 -25.06 -12.81 2.32
C GLY A 121 -26.57 -12.60 2.12
N ARG A 122 -27.41 -13.63 2.34
CA ARG A 122 -28.85 -13.57 2.09
C ARG A 122 -29.64 -13.46 3.38
N PHE A 123 -30.67 -12.62 3.37
CA PHE A 123 -31.67 -12.60 4.42
C PHE A 123 -32.72 -13.67 4.15
N TYR A 124 -33.21 -14.28 5.23
CA TYR A 124 -34.40 -15.09 5.22
C TYR A 124 -35.47 -14.33 6.00
N GLN A 125 -36.41 -13.77 5.25
CA GLN A 125 -37.65 -13.27 5.85
C GLN A 125 -38.43 -14.49 6.33
N LEU A 126 -38.84 -14.48 7.60
CA LEU A 126 -39.65 -15.56 8.14
C LEU A 126 -41.10 -15.34 7.65
N ASP A 127 -41.39 -15.89 6.46
CA ASP A 127 -42.63 -15.69 5.68
C ASP A 127 -43.86 -16.38 6.30
N HIS A 128 -44.99 -15.72 6.09
CA HIS A 128 -46.31 -15.86 6.70
C HIS A 128 -47.30 -16.71 5.85
N ARG A 129 -46.91 -17.18 4.65
CA ARG A 129 -47.85 -17.70 3.63
C ARG A 129 -47.98 -19.22 3.48
N LYS A 130 -47.37 -20.04 4.35
CA LYS A 130 -47.58 -21.51 4.34
C LYS A 130 -48.20 -22.00 5.65
N ASN A 131 -49.44 -22.48 5.54
CA ASN A 131 -50.27 -23.11 6.58
C ASN A 131 -49.48 -24.02 7.53
N ALA A 132 -49.30 -23.62 8.80
CA ALA A 132 -49.23 -24.49 9.98
C ALA A 132 -49.01 -23.69 11.28
N ILE A 133 -50.09 -23.42 12.05
CA ILE A 133 -50.26 -23.35 13.54
C ILE A 133 -49.23 -22.57 14.42
N ASN A 134 -48.11 -22.07 13.90
CA ASN A 134 -46.95 -21.53 14.64
C ASN A 134 -46.41 -20.27 13.94
N HIS A 135 -47.14 -19.15 13.95
CA HIS A 135 -46.80 -17.96 13.16
C HIS A 135 -46.38 -16.76 14.03
N VAL A 136 -45.34 -16.03 13.58
CA VAL A 136 -45.09 -14.64 13.96
C VAL A 136 -46.09 -13.75 13.19
N PRO A 137 -46.90 -12.90 13.84
CA PRO A 137 -47.84 -12.06 13.14
C PRO A 137 -47.12 -11.04 12.27
N ASN A 138 -47.79 -10.57 11.22
CA ASN A 138 -47.46 -9.36 10.47
C ASN A 138 -47.57 -8.13 11.39
N ARG A 139 -46.64 -8.04 12.35
CA ARG A 139 -46.63 -7.11 13.46
C ARG A 139 -45.21 -6.66 13.71
N VAL A 140 -45.13 -5.50 14.33
CA VAL A 140 -43.89 -4.92 14.79
C VAL A 140 -43.21 -5.86 15.78
N VAL A 141 -41.95 -6.20 15.51
CA VAL A 141 -41.08 -6.87 16.47
C VAL A 141 -40.20 -5.79 17.08
N TYR A 142 -40.35 -5.57 18.39
CA TYR A 142 -39.72 -4.46 19.10
C TYR A 142 -38.38 -4.79 19.74
N GLY A 143 -38.13 -6.06 20.00
CA GLY A 143 -36.93 -6.51 20.71
C GLY A 143 -36.70 -8.00 20.53
N LEU A 144 -35.44 -8.39 20.60
CA LEU A 144 -34.97 -9.77 20.45
C LEU A 144 -34.03 -10.11 21.61
N GLU A 145 -34.08 -11.36 22.09
CA GLU A 145 -33.15 -11.86 23.10
C GLU A 145 -33.02 -13.38 23.00
N ILE A 146 -31.89 -13.94 23.43
CA ILE A 146 -31.64 -15.38 23.44
C ILE A 146 -31.81 -15.91 24.86
N ASP A 147 -32.63 -16.95 25.03
CA ASP A 147 -32.80 -17.62 26.32
C ASP A 147 -31.66 -18.61 26.64
N GLU A 148 -31.75 -19.37 27.74
CA GLU A 148 -30.72 -20.35 28.11
C GLU A 148 -30.71 -21.60 27.20
N GLU A 149 -31.82 -21.92 26.53
CA GLU A 149 -31.93 -23.05 25.60
C GLU A 149 -31.33 -22.72 24.22
N GLY A 150 -30.96 -21.45 23.99
CA GLY A 150 -30.53 -20.94 22.69
C GLY A 150 -31.70 -20.55 21.78
N ASP A 151 -32.92 -20.56 22.31
CA ASP A 151 -34.11 -20.13 21.58
C ASP A 151 -34.22 -18.61 21.60
N ILE A 152 -34.87 -18.07 20.57
CA ILE A 152 -34.97 -16.62 20.39
C ILE A 152 -36.32 -16.16 20.88
N VAL A 153 -36.33 -15.25 21.84
CA VAL A 153 -37.51 -14.59 22.39
C VAL A 153 -37.73 -13.28 21.61
N LEU A 154 -38.92 -13.11 21.05
CA LEU A 154 -39.32 -11.96 20.26
C LEU A 154 -40.45 -11.21 20.95
N ASN A 155 -40.26 -9.92 21.20
CA ASN A 155 -41.30 -9.07 21.74
C ASN A 155 -42.14 -8.47 20.60
N ALA A 156 -43.35 -8.97 20.41
CA ALA A 156 -44.30 -8.47 19.41
C ALA A 156 -45.67 -8.27 20.05
N ALA A 157 -45.80 -7.15 20.77
CA ALA A 157 -46.97 -6.78 21.56
C ALA A 157 -48.30 -7.01 20.79
N PRO A 158 -49.34 -7.57 21.45
CA PRO A 158 -49.44 -7.91 22.88
C PRO A 158 -48.95 -9.34 23.19
N ASN A 159 -48.00 -9.91 22.45
CA ASN A 159 -47.52 -11.27 22.70
C ASN A 159 -45.99 -11.33 22.72
N VAL A 160 -45.49 -12.40 23.31
CA VAL A 160 -44.10 -12.82 23.16
C VAL A 160 -44.09 -14.09 22.31
N PHE A 161 -43.23 -14.12 21.31
CA PHE A 161 -43.01 -15.30 20.48
C PHE A 161 -41.66 -15.92 20.82
N ILE A 162 -41.57 -17.23 20.69
CA ILE A 162 -40.33 -17.97 20.88
C ILE A 162 -40.04 -18.73 19.61
N TYR A 163 -38.93 -18.44 18.97
CA TYR A 163 -38.40 -19.27 17.90
C TYR A 163 -37.58 -20.40 18.53
N LYS A 164 -38.10 -21.62 18.41
CA LYS A 164 -37.39 -22.83 18.83
C LYS A 164 -36.25 -23.10 17.85
N HIS A 165 -35.01 -22.93 18.31
CA HIS A 165 -33.80 -23.08 17.52
C HIS A 165 -33.67 -24.51 16.98
N SER A 166 -34.01 -25.50 17.79
CA SER A 166 -33.92 -26.92 17.44
C SER A 166 -34.89 -27.38 16.34
N SER A 167 -36.11 -26.83 16.30
CA SER A 167 -37.16 -27.25 15.35
C SER A 167 -37.45 -26.23 14.26
N GLY A 168 -36.95 -24.99 14.39
CA GLY A 168 -37.25 -23.89 13.49
C GLY A 168 -38.70 -23.41 13.54
N THR A 169 -39.44 -23.70 14.63
CA THR A 169 -40.86 -23.38 14.78
C THR A 169 -41.10 -22.28 15.79
N PHE A 170 -42.18 -21.50 15.63
CA PHE A 170 -42.58 -20.51 16.63
C PHE A 170 -43.56 -21.06 17.66
N GLN A 171 -43.42 -20.62 18.90
CA GLN A 171 -44.40 -20.78 19.97
C GLN A 171 -44.88 -19.39 20.42
N GLN A 172 -46.18 -19.18 20.46
CA GLN A 172 -46.77 -17.94 20.95
C GLN A 172 -47.08 -18.05 22.45
N ILE A 173 -46.78 -17.00 23.21
CA ILE A 173 -47.11 -16.86 24.62
C ILE A 173 -47.85 -15.52 24.83
N HIS A 174 -49.03 -15.61 25.45
CA HIS A 174 -49.86 -14.45 25.76
C HIS A 174 -49.49 -13.87 27.13
N PHE A 175 -49.52 -12.54 27.27
CA PHE A 175 -49.47 -11.92 28.59
C PHE A 175 -50.76 -12.23 29.39
N GLU A 176 -50.61 -12.63 30.65
CA GLU A 176 -51.74 -12.74 31.57
C GLU A 176 -52.34 -11.33 31.82
N ASN A 177 -53.49 -11.05 31.23
CA ASN A 177 -54.14 -9.73 31.13
C ASN A 177 -53.40 -8.77 30.17
N ALA A 178 -53.52 -8.98 28.86
CA ALA A 178 -52.96 -8.11 27.83
C ALA A 178 -53.48 -6.65 27.97
N VAL A 179 -52.64 -5.75 28.50
CA VAL A 179 -52.93 -4.30 28.61
C VAL A 179 -52.13 -3.48 27.58
N ASP A 180 -51.29 -4.12 26.76
CA ASP A 180 -50.35 -3.45 25.87
C ASP A 180 -50.63 -3.72 24.38
N ASP A 181 -51.74 -3.16 23.89
CA ASP A 181 -52.21 -3.33 22.50
C ASP A 181 -51.71 -2.25 21.53
N ALA A 182 -50.99 -1.23 22.03
CA ALA A 182 -50.70 -0.05 21.24
C ALA A 182 -49.36 -0.18 20.49
N ILE A 183 -49.40 -0.02 19.17
CA ILE A 183 -48.19 0.06 18.34
C ILE A 183 -47.34 1.27 18.76
N THR A 184 -46.02 1.13 18.84
CA THR A 184 -45.10 2.26 19.06
C THR A 184 -44.07 2.37 17.96
N ASP A 185 -43.45 3.54 17.85
CA ASP A 185 -42.26 3.74 17.03
C ASP A 185 -40.96 3.62 17.84
N GLN A 186 -41.00 2.96 19.01
CA GLN A 186 -39.87 2.85 19.93
C GLN A 186 -39.53 1.38 20.21
N GLN A 187 -38.25 1.08 20.41
CA GLN A 187 -37.82 -0.23 20.88
C GLN A 187 -38.46 -0.53 22.24
N ILE A 188 -38.79 -1.80 22.47
CA ILE A 188 -39.24 -2.30 23.76
C ILE A 188 -38.25 -3.38 24.20
N PRO A 189 -37.49 -3.15 25.27
CA PRO A 189 -36.31 -3.94 25.57
C PRO A 189 -36.65 -5.36 26.04
N LEU A 190 -35.83 -6.29 25.61
CA LEU A 190 -35.67 -7.61 26.22
C LEU A 190 -34.27 -7.66 26.85
N MET A 191 -34.12 -8.35 27.97
CA MET A 191 -32.81 -8.55 28.61
C MET A 191 -32.78 -9.88 29.36
N ARG A 192 -31.85 -10.76 29.02
CA ARG A 192 -31.57 -11.96 29.82
C ARG A 192 -30.71 -11.62 31.04
N ASP A 193 -31.18 -11.98 32.24
CA ASP A 193 -30.39 -11.86 33.46
C ASP A 193 -29.45 -13.06 33.68
N LYS A 194 -28.45 -12.89 34.57
CA LYS A 194 -27.49 -13.94 34.98
C LYS A 194 -28.12 -15.22 35.54
N SER A 195 -29.42 -15.24 35.84
CA SER A 195 -30.16 -16.42 36.32
C SER A 195 -31.04 -17.06 35.24
N GLY A 196 -30.84 -16.68 33.98
CA GLY A 196 -31.53 -17.28 32.83
C GLY A 196 -32.90 -16.71 32.54
N ARG A 197 -33.37 -15.72 33.32
CA ARG A 197 -34.70 -15.15 33.14
C ARG A 197 -34.64 -14.05 32.10
N VAL A 198 -35.59 -14.02 31.18
CA VAL A 198 -35.71 -12.94 30.21
C VAL A 198 -36.68 -11.90 30.77
N TRP A 199 -36.18 -10.71 31.03
CA TRP A 199 -36.97 -9.56 31.43
C TRP A 199 -37.56 -8.91 30.18
N VAL A 200 -38.85 -8.60 30.26
CA VAL A 200 -39.62 -8.03 29.15
C VAL A 200 -40.15 -6.68 29.59
N GLY A 201 -39.64 -5.62 28.97
CA GLY A 201 -40.21 -4.28 29.08
C GLY A 201 -41.56 -4.21 28.38
N THR A 202 -42.46 -3.36 28.87
CA THR A 202 -43.76 -3.06 28.25
C THR A 202 -44.13 -1.60 28.51
N LYS A 203 -45.23 -1.11 27.92
CA LYS A 203 -45.78 0.21 28.24
C LYS A 203 -46.26 0.35 29.69
N ASN A 204 -46.63 -0.77 30.31
CA ASN A 204 -47.29 -0.79 31.61
C ASN A 204 -46.40 -1.35 32.72
N GLY A 205 -45.12 -1.63 32.44
CA GLY A 205 -44.16 -2.12 33.42
C GLY A 205 -43.35 -3.31 32.92
N LEU A 206 -43.03 -4.23 33.82
CA LEU A 206 -42.13 -5.35 33.57
C LEU A 206 -42.84 -6.69 33.64
N TYR A 207 -42.39 -7.61 32.81
CA TYR A 207 -42.73 -9.03 32.87
C TYR A 207 -41.44 -9.85 32.91
N ILE A 208 -41.56 -11.08 33.40
CA ILE A 208 -40.48 -12.06 33.38
C ILE A 208 -40.96 -13.26 32.59
N TYR A 209 -40.16 -13.66 31.60
CA TYR A 209 -40.27 -14.91 30.91
C TYR A 209 -39.31 -15.95 31.52
N LYS A 210 -39.86 -17.06 32.01
CA LYS A 210 -39.12 -18.23 32.50
C LYS A 210 -40.00 -19.48 32.39
N ASP A 211 -39.41 -20.63 32.07
CA ASP A 211 -40.09 -21.94 32.07
C ASP A 211 -41.36 -21.95 31.20
N LYS A 212 -41.30 -21.33 30.03
CA LYS A 212 -42.42 -21.20 29.06
C LYS A 212 -43.64 -20.43 29.61
N LYS A 213 -43.47 -19.64 30.67
CA LYS A 213 -44.49 -18.77 31.23
C LYS A 213 -44.00 -17.33 31.28
N ILE A 214 -44.93 -16.40 31.09
CA ILE A 214 -44.68 -14.97 31.24
C ILE A 214 -45.53 -14.43 32.38
N THR A 215 -44.89 -13.82 33.38
CA THR A 215 -45.58 -13.35 34.59
C THR A 215 -45.28 -11.87 34.83
N PRO A 216 -46.29 -11.05 35.21
CA PRO A 216 -46.07 -9.64 35.52
C PRO A 216 -45.16 -9.48 36.75
N TYR A 217 -44.18 -8.60 36.65
CA TYR A 217 -43.32 -8.22 37.76
C TYR A 217 -43.81 -6.92 38.39
N ARG A 218 -44.38 -7.01 39.61
CA ARG A 218 -45.05 -5.87 40.25
C ARG A 218 -44.05 -4.94 40.95
N TYR A 219 -44.19 -3.64 40.66
CA TYR A 219 -43.53 -2.55 41.39
C TYR A 219 -44.45 -2.03 42.49
N ASN A 220 -44.20 -2.44 43.73
CA ASN A 220 -45.02 -2.10 44.90
C ASN A 220 -46.51 -2.52 44.78
N GLU A 221 -47.28 -2.36 45.86
CA GLU A 221 -48.68 -2.82 45.92
C GLU A 221 -49.68 -1.98 45.10
N ARG A 222 -49.28 -0.80 44.57
CA ARG A 222 -50.21 0.17 43.95
C ARG A 222 -49.72 0.89 42.68
N GLY A 223 -48.54 0.60 42.12
CA GLY A 223 -47.94 1.42 41.05
C GLY A 223 -47.43 0.66 39.83
N SER A 224 -47.52 1.29 38.66
CA SER A 224 -46.75 0.92 37.46
C SER A 224 -45.50 1.80 37.38
N ILE A 225 -44.36 1.24 36.97
CA ILE A 225 -43.15 2.01 36.64
C ILE A 225 -43.26 2.76 35.30
N GLY A 226 -44.39 2.60 34.59
CA GLY A 226 -44.64 3.22 33.30
C GLY A 226 -43.97 2.47 32.14
N GLN A 227 -43.85 3.16 31.00
CA GLN A 227 -43.27 2.59 29.79
C GLN A 227 -41.77 2.39 29.95
N VAL A 228 -41.35 1.12 29.94
CA VAL A 228 -39.96 0.70 29.99
C VAL A 228 -39.31 0.90 28.63
N THR A 229 -38.16 1.54 28.62
CA THR A 229 -37.42 1.92 27.40
C THR A 229 -36.06 1.25 27.32
N THR A 230 -35.45 0.87 28.45
CA THR A 230 -34.21 0.09 28.47
C THR A 230 -34.10 -0.75 29.74
N LEU A 231 -33.39 -1.88 29.63
CA LEU A 231 -33.07 -2.79 30.71
C LEU A 231 -31.59 -3.14 30.64
N PHE A 232 -30.90 -3.03 31.77
CA PHE A 232 -29.49 -3.37 31.85
C PHE A 232 -29.16 -3.99 33.20
N GLN A 233 -28.39 -5.08 33.22
CA GLN A 233 -27.91 -5.70 34.45
C GLN A 233 -26.44 -5.39 34.69
N ASP A 234 -26.12 -4.76 35.82
CA ASP A 234 -24.75 -4.43 36.17
C ASP A 234 -23.97 -5.62 36.78
N HIS A 235 -22.68 -5.38 37.04
CA HIS A 235 -21.80 -6.36 37.64
C HIS A 235 -22.25 -6.89 39.01
N ASN A 236 -22.93 -6.06 39.81
CA ASN A 236 -23.48 -6.41 41.12
C ASN A 236 -24.84 -7.10 41.00
N SER A 237 -25.28 -7.39 39.77
CA SER A 237 -26.56 -8.03 39.45
C SER A 237 -27.79 -7.16 39.80
N ARG A 238 -27.60 -5.85 39.95
CA ARG A 238 -28.71 -4.88 40.00
C ARG A 238 -29.24 -4.65 38.60
N ILE A 239 -30.54 -4.43 38.49
CA ILE A 239 -31.19 -4.19 37.21
C ILE A 239 -31.53 -2.70 37.12
N TRP A 240 -30.92 -2.04 36.15
CA TRP A 240 -31.18 -0.67 35.77
C TRP A 240 -32.34 -0.65 34.78
N ILE A 241 -33.36 0.14 35.10
CA ILE A 241 -34.63 0.18 34.38
C ILE A 241 -34.87 1.63 33.99
N GLY A 242 -34.61 1.93 32.72
CA GLY A 242 -34.96 3.23 32.16
C GLY A 242 -36.43 3.24 31.73
N THR A 243 -37.10 4.36 32.00
CA THR A 243 -38.49 4.57 31.62
C THR A 243 -38.66 5.96 31.00
N ARG A 244 -39.87 6.24 30.52
CA ARG A 244 -40.23 7.61 30.10
C ARG A 244 -40.32 8.63 31.24
N SER A 245 -40.36 8.17 32.49
CA SER A 245 -40.51 9.01 33.68
C SER A 245 -39.25 9.11 34.54
N GLY A 246 -38.23 8.28 34.28
CA GLY A 246 -36.93 8.37 34.93
C GLY A 246 -36.14 7.07 34.92
N LEU A 247 -35.22 6.95 35.87
CA LEU A 247 -34.34 5.79 36.02
C LEU A 247 -34.55 5.12 37.38
N PHE A 248 -34.78 3.81 37.36
CA PHE A 248 -34.92 2.98 38.54
C PHE A 248 -33.78 1.97 38.61
N VAL A 249 -33.31 1.67 39.82
CA VAL A 249 -32.34 0.61 40.08
C VAL A 249 -33.01 -0.41 40.99
N TYR A 250 -33.24 -1.61 40.47
CA TYR A 250 -33.77 -2.74 41.20
C TYR A 250 -32.62 -3.57 41.80
N ASP A 251 -32.57 -3.59 43.13
CA ASP A 251 -31.69 -4.46 43.89
C ASP A 251 -32.40 -5.78 44.22
N LYS A 252 -31.97 -6.86 43.56
CA LYS A 252 -32.54 -8.19 43.75
C LYS A 252 -32.31 -8.75 45.16
N VAL A 253 -31.22 -8.37 45.83
CA VAL A 253 -30.88 -8.89 47.17
C VAL A 253 -31.86 -8.35 48.21
N ASN A 254 -32.12 -7.04 48.13
CA ASN A 254 -33.00 -6.35 49.07
C ASN A 254 -34.47 -6.32 48.59
N ASN A 255 -34.72 -6.75 47.35
CA ASN A 255 -35.99 -6.62 46.65
C ASN A 255 -36.54 -5.18 46.66
N THR A 256 -35.66 -4.21 46.51
CA THR A 256 -35.99 -2.78 46.55
C THR A 256 -35.78 -2.13 45.19
N PHE A 257 -36.65 -1.16 44.88
CA PHE A 257 -36.47 -0.27 43.74
C PHE A 257 -36.08 1.11 44.26
N ASN A 258 -34.96 1.62 43.77
CA ASN A 258 -34.48 2.96 44.07
C ASN A 258 -34.64 3.85 42.84
N THR A 259 -35.34 4.97 42.99
CA THR A 259 -35.43 6.00 41.94
C THR A 259 -34.22 6.92 42.05
N LEU A 260 -33.60 7.25 40.91
CA LEU A 260 -32.59 8.31 40.85
C LEU A 260 -33.27 9.65 40.53
N GLU A 261 -33.39 10.50 41.55
CA GLU A 261 -34.15 11.77 41.46
C GLU A 261 -33.59 12.72 40.39
N GLU A 262 -32.29 12.65 40.09
CA GLU A 262 -31.65 13.47 39.04
C GLU A 262 -32.23 13.20 37.64
N PHE A 263 -32.76 12.00 37.40
CA PHE A 263 -33.37 11.60 36.14
C PHE A 263 -34.90 11.68 36.16
N ARG A 264 -35.50 12.22 37.23
CA ARG A 264 -36.96 12.36 37.32
C ARG A 264 -37.49 13.21 36.16
N ASN A 265 -38.56 12.75 35.53
CA ASN A 265 -39.16 13.35 34.33
C ASN A 265 -38.18 13.46 33.14
N THR A 266 -37.16 12.60 33.09
CA THR A 266 -36.25 12.47 31.95
C THR A 266 -36.44 11.10 31.32
N ILE A 267 -36.59 11.07 30.00
CA ILE A 267 -36.72 9.82 29.25
C ILE A 267 -35.31 9.20 29.15
N VAL A 268 -35.14 8.01 29.73
CA VAL A 268 -33.88 7.27 29.70
C VAL A 268 -33.96 6.18 28.65
N ARG A 269 -33.04 6.19 27.70
CA ARG A 269 -33.13 5.39 26.46
C ARG A 269 -32.17 4.21 26.44
N SER A 270 -31.02 4.33 27.08
CA SER A 270 -30.04 3.24 27.15
C SER A 270 -29.18 3.38 28.41
N VAL A 271 -28.74 2.25 28.96
CA VAL A 271 -27.86 2.18 30.13
C VAL A 271 -26.84 1.08 29.90
N LEU A 272 -25.56 1.34 30.20
CA LEU A 272 -24.52 0.32 30.22
C LEU A 272 -23.45 0.59 31.27
N GLU A 273 -22.62 -0.42 31.55
CA GLU A 273 -21.50 -0.33 32.48
C GLU A 273 -20.16 -0.52 31.74
N ASP A 274 -19.21 0.38 32.00
CA ASP A 274 -17.86 0.24 31.47
C ASP A 274 -16.95 -0.68 32.29
N SER A 275 -15.79 -1.03 31.73
CA SER A 275 -14.82 -1.90 32.42
C SER A 275 -14.25 -1.31 33.72
N GLN A 276 -14.47 -0.01 33.98
CA GLN A 276 -14.07 0.69 35.19
C GLN A 276 -15.23 0.85 36.19
N ARG A 277 -16.36 0.14 35.97
CA ARG A 277 -17.57 0.17 36.82
C ARG A 277 -18.31 1.50 36.83
N LYS A 278 -18.12 2.32 35.80
CA LYS A 278 -18.88 3.57 35.61
C LYS A 278 -20.10 3.27 34.76
N ILE A 279 -21.22 3.89 35.10
CA ILE A 279 -22.48 3.69 34.41
C ILE A 279 -22.67 4.83 33.41
N TRP A 280 -22.94 4.48 32.15
CA TRP A 280 -23.28 5.43 31.10
C TRP A 280 -24.76 5.35 30.82
N ILE A 281 -25.41 6.51 30.71
CA ILE A 281 -26.86 6.65 30.65
C ILE A 281 -27.19 7.58 29.48
N GLY A 282 -27.79 7.02 28.43
CA GLY A 282 -28.31 7.78 27.30
C GLY A 282 -29.72 8.28 27.60
N THR A 283 -29.97 9.57 27.38
CA THR A 283 -31.27 10.20 27.65
C THR A 283 -31.71 11.08 26.49
N GLU A 284 -32.90 11.69 26.59
CA GLU A 284 -33.31 12.77 25.68
C GLU A 284 -32.73 14.16 26.03
N ARG A 285 -31.84 14.23 27.03
CA ARG A 285 -31.21 15.48 27.52
C ARG A 285 -29.67 15.41 27.54
N GLY A 286 -29.11 14.47 26.79
CA GLY A 286 -27.67 14.24 26.70
C GLY A 286 -27.25 12.87 27.21
N LEU A 287 -25.93 12.66 27.17
CA LEU A 287 -25.26 11.47 27.66
C LEU A 287 -24.75 11.75 29.08
N TYR A 288 -25.11 10.90 30.03
CA TYR A 288 -24.66 11.03 31.41
C TYR A 288 -23.68 9.92 31.77
N LYS A 289 -22.65 10.29 32.52
CA LYS A 289 -21.72 9.36 33.15
C LYS A 289 -21.86 9.47 34.65
N ALA A 290 -22.26 8.36 35.26
CA ALA A 290 -22.37 8.19 36.69
C ALA A 290 -21.11 7.52 37.24
N ILE A 291 -20.43 8.21 38.15
CA ILE A 291 -19.29 7.70 38.89
C ILE A 291 -19.80 7.33 40.29
N PRO A 292 -19.88 6.03 40.63
CA PRO A 292 -20.27 5.62 41.98
C PRO A 292 -19.23 6.07 43.00
N ASN A 293 -19.59 6.91 43.98
CA ASN A 293 -18.70 7.25 45.09
C ASN A 293 -18.85 6.21 46.20
N THR A 294 -17.82 5.39 46.41
CA THR A 294 -17.77 4.36 47.45
C THR A 294 -17.69 4.92 48.87
N ILE A 295 -17.35 6.20 49.05
CA ILE A 295 -17.10 6.79 50.37
C ILE A 295 -18.38 7.38 50.98
N ASN A 296 -19.24 8.01 50.16
CA ASN A 296 -20.42 8.75 50.64
C ASN A 296 -21.76 8.28 50.04
N ASN A 297 -21.78 7.19 49.27
CA ASN A 297 -22.98 6.73 48.53
C ASN A 297 -23.61 7.79 47.58
N GLN A 298 -22.91 8.89 47.27
CA GLN A 298 -23.33 9.89 46.30
C GLN A 298 -22.87 9.50 44.89
N VAL A 299 -23.69 9.78 43.87
CA VAL A 299 -23.31 9.56 42.48
C VAL A 299 -22.89 10.89 41.87
N HIS A 300 -21.65 11.00 41.41
CA HIS A 300 -21.25 12.18 40.63
C HIS A 300 -21.66 11.97 39.17
N LEU A 301 -22.52 12.86 38.66
CA LEU A 301 -23.01 12.84 37.29
C LEU A 301 -22.30 13.91 36.46
N ARG A 302 -21.67 13.49 35.36
CA ARG A 302 -21.21 14.40 34.30
C ARG A 302 -22.16 14.25 33.11
N ASN A 303 -22.74 15.35 32.65
CA ASN A 303 -23.53 15.40 31.41
C ASN A 303 -22.62 15.82 30.24
N PHE A 304 -22.78 15.16 29.10
CA PHE A 304 -22.14 15.49 27.84
C PHE A 304 -23.20 15.98 26.85
N SER A 305 -22.89 17.08 26.17
CA SER A 305 -23.80 17.78 25.27
C SER A 305 -23.11 18.18 23.97
N LYS A 306 -23.77 18.98 23.14
CA LYS A 306 -23.18 19.54 21.92
C LYS A 306 -21.91 20.37 22.17
N VAL A 307 -21.78 20.97 23.36
CA VAL A 307 -20.57 21.70 23.77
C VAL A 307 -19.36 20.79 23.91
N ASP A 308 -19.60 19.49 24.17
CA ASP A 308 -18.56 18.45 24.27
C ASP A 308 -18.35 17.73 22.91
N ASN A 309 -18.80 18.29 21.79
CA ASN A 309 -18.78 17.69 20.44
C ASN A 309 -19.70 16.47 20.23
N LEU A 310 -20.66 16.22 21.11
CA LEU A 310 -21.69 15.22 20.85
C LEU A 310 -22.64 15.71 19.73
N SER A 311 -22.90 14.89 18.70
CA SER A 311 -23.67 15.35 17.54
C SER A 311 -25.10 15.79 17.89
N HIS A 312 -25.75 15.13 18.86
CA HIS A 312 -27.10 15.44 19.31
C HIS A 312 -27.34 14.99 20.76
N GLU A 313 -28.24 15.68 21.49
CA GLU A 313 -28.54 15.40 22.91
C GLU A 313 -29.49 14.21 23.11
N ILE A 314 -30.35 13.92 22.13
CA ILE A 314 -31.21 12.74 22.16
C ILE A 314 -30.39 11.51 21.79
N ILE A 315 -30.12 10.69 22.81
CA ILE A 315 -29.39 9.42 22.73
C ILE A 315 -30.40 8.28 22.70
N TYR A 316 -30.32 7.41 21.71
CA TYR A 316 -31.18 6.24 21.58
C TYR A 316 -30.53 4.99 22.14
N ASP A 317 -29.28 4.74 21.79
CA ASP A 317 -28.60 3.52 22.20
C ASP A 317 -27.10 3.73 22.46
N LEU A 318 -26.53 2.82 23.24
CA LEU A 318 -25.14 2.82 23.66
C LEU A 318 -24.56 1.41 23.51
N LEU A 319 -23.32 1.32 23.04
CA LEU A 319 -22.59 0.07 22.97
C LEU A 319 -21.13 0.30 23.38
N ILE A 320 -20.59 -0.57 24.24
CA ILE A 320 -19.14 -0.67 24.43
C ILE A 320 -18.62 -1.82 23.59
N ASP A 321 -17.77 -1.52 22.61
CA ASP A 321 -17.14 -2.54 21.78
C ASP A 321 -16.06 -3.33 22.55
N ARG A 322 -15.60 -4.43 21.96
CA ARG A 322 -14.52 -5.28 22.53
C ARG A 322 -13.19 -4.54 22.72
N SER A 323 -12.97 -3.46 21.97
CA SER A 323 -11.79 -2.60 22.08
C SER A 323 -11.93 -1.51 23.15
N LYS A 324 -13.06 -1.47 23.87
CA LYS A 324 -13.41 -0.47 24.89
C LYS A 324 -13.64 0.94 24.33
N ASN A 325 -14.20 1.04 23.14
CA ASN A 325 -14.79 2.29 22.65
C ASN A 325 -16.27 2.33 22.98
N LEU A 326 -16.77 3.51 23.36
CA LEU A 326 -18.19 3.78 23.57
C LEU A 326 -18.78 4.34 22.29
N TRP A 327 -19.72 3.60 21.71
CA TRP A 327 -20.55 3.99 20.59
C TRP A 327 -21.88 4.54 21.09
N ILE A 328 -22.32 5.65 20.50
CA ILE A 328 -23.51 6.40 20.91
C ILE A 328 -24.38 6.66 19.70
N GLY A 329 -25.53 6.01 19.66
CA GLY A 329 -26.55 6.22 18.65
C GLY A 329 -27.41 7.42 19.03
N THR A 330 -27.50 8.41 18.15
CA THR A 330 -28.25 9.64 18.42
C THR A 330 -29.35 9.87 17.38
N LEU A 331 -30.14 10.93 17.56
CA LEU A 331 -31.08 11.41 16.55
C LEU A 331 -30.37 11.88 15.26
N GLN A 332 -29.11 12.33 15.39
CA GLN A 332 -28.31 12.85 14.29
C GLN A 332 -26.99 12.11 14.24
N GLY A 333 -27.03 10.87 13.76
CA GLY A 333 -25.90 10.01 13.43
C GLY A 333 -25.23 9.32 14.62
N LEU A 334 -24.09 8.71 14.33
CA LEU A 334 -23.34 7.86 15.24
C LEU A 334 -22.19 8.65 15.84
N ASN A 335 -22.00 8.55 17.15
CA ASN A 335 -20.80 9.07 17.79
C ASN A 335 -19.97 7.93 18.39
N LYS A 336 -18.66 8.13 18.52
CA LYS A 336 -17.76 7.20 19.21
C LYS A 336 -16.78 7.98 20.08
N THR A 337 -16.53 7.50 21.29
CA THR A 337 -15.42 7.98 22.12
C THR A 337 -14.62 6.81 22.69
N ASN A 338 -13.37 7.05 23.04
CA ASN A 338 -12.48 6.04 23.60
C ASN A 338 -12.56 6.02 25.14
N LEU A 339 -12.82 4.86 25.75
CA LEU A 339 -12.84 4.71 27.21
C LEU A 339 -11.48 4.35 27.82
N LYS A 340 -10.48 4.08 26.98
CA LYS A 340 -9.10 3.86 27.40
C LYS A 340 -8.46 5.20 27.79
N PRO A 341 -7.41 5.20 28.64
CA PRO A 341 -6.71 6.42 28.99
C PRO A 341 -6.17 7.12 27.73
N ASN A 342 -6.32 8.45 27.66
CA ASN A 342 -5.67 9.24 26.61
C ASN A 342 -4.15 9.08 26.73
N LYS A 343 -3.46 8.97 25.59
CA LYS A 343 -1.98 8.91 25.57
C LYS A 343 -1.37 10.26 25.91
N PHE A 344 -2.03 11.32 25.45
CA PHE A 344 -1.60 12.70 25.64
C PHE A 344 -2.67 13.47 26.42
N GLN A 345 -2.25 14.21 27.44
CA GLN A 345 -3.12 15.15 28.12
C GLN A 345 -3.09 16.48 27.38
N THR A 346 -4.26 17.00 27.00
CA THR A 346 -4.38 18.26 26.23
C THR A 346 -4.87 19.39 27.09
N TYR A 347 -4.23 20.54 26.95
CA TYR A 347 -4.58 21.79 27.61
C TYR A 347 -4.86 22.85 26.55
N ARG A 348 -6.10 23.32 26.48
CA ARG A 348 -6.55 24.35 25.53
C ARG A 348 -7.76 25.09 26.05
N LYS A 349 -8.00 26.26 25.48
CA LYS A 349 -9.25 27.00 25.56
C LYS A 349 -10.22 26.49 24.50
N SER A 350 -11.46 26.25 24.89
CA SER A 350 -12.53 25.83 23.99
C SER A 350 -13.86 26.44 24.42
N LEU A 351 -14.95 26.12 23.70
CA LEU A 351 -16.30 26.49 24.11
C LEU A 351 -16.77 25.75 25.38
N ASN A 352 -16.07 24.68 25.77
CA ASN A 352 -16.36 23.98 27.01
C ASN A 352 -16.01 24.88 28.22
N PRO A 353 -16.96 25.21 29.10
CA PRO A 353 -16.72 26.05 30.27
C PRO A 353 -15.73 25.43 31.28
N ASN A 354 -15.50 24.11 31.19
CA ASN A 354 -14.53 23.40 32.02
C ASN A 354 -13.14 23.30 31.37
N SER A 355 -12.96 23.79 30.14
CA SER A 355 -11.66 23.83 29.49
C SER A 355 -10.74 24.85 30.15
N ILE A 356 -9.45 24.74 29.87
CA ILE A 356 -8.46 25.65 30.44
C ILE A 356 -8.60 26.99 29.73
N ASP A 357 -8.89 28.05 30.48
CA ASP A 357 -8.94 29.41 29.94
C ASP A 357 -7.51 29.91 29.65
N LEU A 358 -6.90 29.41 28.58
CA LEU A 358 -5.64 29.96 28.08
C LEU A 358 -5.91 31.31 27.42
N LEU A 359 -4.91 32.20 27.50
CA LEU A 359 -5.01 33.52 26.90
C LEU A 359 -5.05 33.41 25.36
N ASP A 360 -4.29 32.46 24.81
CA ASP A 360 -4.34 32.03 23.43
C ASP A 360 -4.06 30.52 23.34
N ASN A 361 -4.57 29.88 22.29
CA ASN A 361 -4.26 28.49 21.97
C ASN A 361 -3.01 28.36 21.10
N VAL A 362 -2.55 29.43 20.44
CA VAL A 362 -1.32 29.40 19.64
C VAL A 362 -0.11 29.50 20.57
N VAL A 363 0.41 28.34 20.98
CA VAL A 363 1.49 28.23 21.97
C VAL A 363 2.85 28.43 21.31
N ALA A 364 3.67 29.31 21.88
CA ALA A 364 5.00 29.64 21.40
C ALA A 364 6.13 29.07 22.28
N SER A 365 5.88 28.94 23.58
CA SER A 365 6.85 28.40 24.53
C SER A 365 6.14 27.81 25.74
N ILE A 366 6.75 26.80 26.36
CA ILE A 366 6.21 26.12 27.53
C ILE A 366 7.34 25.93 28.53
N TYR A 367 7.05 26.03 29.83
CA TYR A 367 7.98 25.70 30.88
C TYR A 367 7.26 25.20 32.14
N LYS A 368 7.73 24.08 32.71
CA LYS A 368 7.20 23.57 33.97
C LYS A 368 7.94 24.25 35.13
N TYR A 369 7.29 25.24 35.74
CA TYR A 369 7.85 25.92 36.91
C TYR A 369 7.93 24.99 38.13
N ASN A 370 6.89 24.19 38.36
CA ASN A 370 6.88 23.09 39.33
C ASN A 370 5.73 22.11 39.03
N ASP A 371 5.52 21.10 39.89
CA ASP A 371 4.47 20.08 39.72
C ASP A 371 3.03 20.61 39.65
N SER A 372 2.80 21.88 39.95
CA SER A 372 1.47 22.50 39.90
C SER A 372 1.40 23.63 38.88
N ILE A 373 2.51 24.27 38.55
CA ILE A 373 2.55 25.53 37.80
C ILE A 373 3.27 25.33 36.47
N ILE A 374 2.59 25.69 35.39
CA ILE A 374 3.10 25.68 34.02
C ILE A 374 3.01 27.10 33.47
N TRP A 375 4.07 27.56 32.82
CA TRP A 375 4.13 28.83 32.11
C TRP A 375 4.00 28.57 30.62
N ILE A 376 3.11 29.31 29.95
CA ILE A 376 2.76 29.12 28.55
C ILE A 376 2.84 30.48 27.85
N GLY A 377 3.85 30.68 27.02
CA GLY A 377 3.99 31.85 26.16
C GLY A 377 3.19 31.69 24.88
N SER A 378 2.59 32.77 24.38
CA SER A 378 1.83 32.79 23.14
C SER A 378 2.52 33.59 22.03
N TRP A 379 2.04 33.43 20.80
CA TRP A 379 2.50 34.14 19.61
C TRP A 379 1.99 35.58 19.47
N GLY A 380 1.49 36.22 20.53
CA GLY A 380 1.09 37.62 20.46
C GLY A 380 0.03 38.09 21.45
N LYS A 381 -0.35 37.25 22.42
CA LYS A 381 -1.34 37.63 23.43
C LYS A 381 -0.77 37.70 24.85
N GLY A 382 0.48 37.30 25.05
CA GLY A 382 1.19 37.34 26.32
C GLY A 382 1.50 35.96 26.91
N LEU A 383 1.65 35.92 28.23
CA LEU A 383 2.00 34.74 29.03
C LEU A 383 0.81 34.28 29.88
N SER A 384 0.45 33.01 29.78
CA SER A 384 -0.47 32.31 30.67
C SER A 384 0.31 31.50 31.71
N VAL A 385 -0.02 31.68 32.98
CA VAL A 385 0.51 30.87 34.10
C VAL A 385 -0.63 29.99 34.62
N LEU A 386 -0.59 28.72 34.27
CA LEU A 386 -1.58 27.71 34.63
C LEU A 386 -1.21 27.03 35.94
N ASN A 387 -2.15 27.01 36.90
CA ASN A 387 -2.11 26.08 38.02
C ASN A 387 -2.93 24.83 37.67
N ARG A 388 -2.27 23.75 37.24
CA ARG A 388 -2.93 22.51 36.76
C ARG A 388 -3.70 21.72 37.82
N LYS A 389 -3.49 22.00 39.11
CA LYS A 389 -4.27 21.37 40.20
C LYS A 389 -5.63 22.02 40.39
N THR A 390 -5.73 23.31 40.07
CA THR A 390 -6.95 24.12 40.25
C THR A 390 -7.59 24.56 38.94
N ASN A 391 -6.95 24.29 37.81
CA ASN A 391 -7.27 24.79 36.48
C ASN A 391 -7.37 26.32 36.35
N LYS A 392 -6.85 27.07 37.34
CA LYS A 392 -6.84 28.54 37.30
C LYS A 392 -5.65 29.04 36.46
N VAL A 393 -5.91 30.02 35.60
CA VAL A 393 -4.88 30.66 34.78
C VAL A 393 -4.72 32.12 35.20
N THR A 394 -3.48 32.56 35.35
CA THR A 394 -3.11 33.97 35.56
C THR A 394 -2.47 34.51 34.29
N TYR A 395 -2.88 35.71 33.89
CA TYR A 395 -2.44 36.34 32.64
C TYR A 395 -1.41 37.43 32.91
N TYR A 396 -0.42 37.53 32.02
CA TYR A 396 0.55 38.61 31.97
C TYR A 396 0.60 39.16 30.54
N THR A 397 0.34 40.45 30.37
CA THR A 397 0.27 41.09 29.04
C THR A 397 0.88 42.49 29.06
N SER A 398 1.20 43.02 27.88
CA SER A 398 1.69 44.39 27.71
C SER A 398 0.65 45.46 28.03
N SER A 399 -0.63 45.12 27.88
CA SER A 399 -1.76 45.99 28.22
C SER A 399 -2.07 46.04 29.72
N GLN A 400 -1.57 45.10 30.51
CA GLN A 400 -1.74 45.11 31.96
C GLN A 400 -0.70 46.01 32.65
N ASN A 401 -1.04 46.48 33.84
CA ASN A 401 -0.20 47.35 34.66
C ASN A 401 0.34 46.62 35.89
N GLY A 402 1.38 47.18 36.51
CA GLY A 402 1.97 46.66 37.75
C GLY A 402 2.64 45.30 37.54
N ASN A 403 2.45 44.38 38.49
CA ASN A 403 3.14 43.09 38.53
C ASN A 403 2.72 42.10 37.42
N ARG A 404 1.63 42.38 36.71
CA ARG A 404 1.18 41.56 35.58
C ARG A 404 1.59 42.10 34.21
N HIS A 405 2.31 43.21 34.19
CA HIS A 405 2.84 43.78 32.95
C HIS A 405 4.02 42.94 32.42
N ILE A 406 4.04 42.71 31.11
CA ILE A 406 5.23 42.24 30.38
C ILE A 406 5.53 43.17 29.21
N ILE A 407 6.80 43.29 28.82
CA ILE A 407 7.23 44.27 27.81
C ILE A 407 6.68 43.96 26.42
N ASN A 408 6.39 42.69 26.13
CA ASN A 408 5.96 42.25 24.81
C ASN A 408 5.11 40.98 24.90
N ASP A 409 4.04 40.91 24.11
CA ASP A 409 3.06 39.81 24.15
C ASP A 409 3.46 38.58 23.30
N PHE A 410 4.56 38.65 22.55
CA PHE A 410 5.11 37.54 21.79
C PHE A 410 6.19 36.84 22.64
N VAL A 411 5.79 35.86 23.44
CA VAL A 411 6.67 35.18 24.39
C VAL A 411 7.15 33.86 23.78
N HIS A 412 8.26 33.91 23.03
CA HIS A 412 8.74 32.80 22.20
C HIS A 412 9.68 31.83 22.93
N VAL A 413 10.30 32.25 24.03
CA VAL A 413 11.24 31.40 24.78
C VAL A 413 10.99 31.59 26.28
N ILE A 414 10.98 30.49 27.02
CA ILE A 414 11.06 30.50 28.49
C ILE A 414 12.28 29.66 28.87
N PHE A 415 13.24 30.26 29.55
CA PHE A 415 14.52 29.62 29.89
C PHE A 415 14.85 29.83 31.36
N ARG A 416 15.32 28.79 32.05
CA ARG A 416 15.84 28.91 33.41
C ARG A 416 17.36 28.81 33.36
N ASP A 417 18.04 29.80 33.93
CA ASP A 417 19.50 29.81 33.99
C ASP A 417 20.06 29.07 35.22
N HIS A 418 21.38 28.88 35.25
CA HIS A 418 22.06 28.22 36.36
C HIS A 418 22.01 29.03 37.69
N LEU A 419 21.72 30.32 37.65
CA LEU A 419 21.53 31.17 38.83
C LEU A 419 20.11 31.05 39.40
N GLY A 420 19.21 30.38 38.68
CA GLY A 420 17.82 30.17 39.05
C GLY A 420 16.86 31.25 38.55
N TYR A 421 17.30 32.20 37.72
CA TYR A 421 16.43 33.19 37.10
C TYR A 421 15.67 32.60 35.91
N TYR A 422 14.43 33.07 35.72
CA TYR A 422 13.58 32.69 34.60
C TYR A 422 13.54 33.82 33.58
N TRP A 423 13.99 33.53 32.37
CA TRP A 423 14.10 34.44 31.25
C TRP A 423 12.96 34.22 30.28
N LEU A 424 12.40 35.31 29.78
CA LEU A 424 11.51 35.35 28.64
C LEU A 424 12.25 35.95 27.45
N GLY A 425 12.40 35.16 26.39
CA GLY A 425 12.79 35.66 25.08
C GLY A 425 11.55 36.11 24.32
N THR A 426 11.50 37.37 23.90
CA THR A 426 10.33 37.94 23.22
C THR A 426 10.65 38.36 21.79
N ARG A 427 9.64 38.86 21.06
CA ARG A 427 9.87 39.56 19.78
C ARG A 427 10.63 40.88 19.94
N ASN A 428 10.71 41.44 21.15
CA ASN A 428 11.39 42.70 21.44
C ASN A 428 12.34 42.59 22.65
N GLY A 429 13.32 41.70 22.56
CA GLY A 429 14.39 41.54 23.55
C GLY A 429 14.03 40.62 24.71
N LEU A 430 14.78 40.79 25.80
CA LEU A 430 14.78 39.91 26.96
C LEU A 430 14.01 40.50 28.15
N VAL A 431 13.38 39.62 28.91
CA VAL A 431 12.74 39.93 30.19
C VAL A 431 13.10 38.85 31.20
N VAL A 432 13.22 39.18 32.47
CA VAL A 432 13.55 38.25 33.55
C VAL A 432 12.50 38.37 34.64
N TYR A 433 12.10 37.23 35.21
CA TYR A 433 11.19 37.20 36.34
C TYR A 433 11.95 37.51 37.63
N ASP A 434 11.61 38.64 38.26
CA ASP A 434 12.06 38.96 39.60
C ASP A 434 11.10 38.30 40.61
N GLU A 435 11.51 37.16 41.16
CA GLU A 435 10.70 36.43 42.15
C GLU A 435 10.37 37.28 43.38
N LYS A 436 11.29 38.14 43.84
CA LYS A 436 11.11 38.93 45.07
C LYS A 436 9.98 39.94 44.92
N GLN A 437 9.87 40.52 43.74
CA GLN A 437 8.87 41.54 43.41
C GLN A 437 7.68 40.97 42.63
N SER A 438 7.74 39.68 42.28
CA SER A 438 6.75 38.94 41.49
C SER A 438 6.36 39.66 40.20
N ARG A 439 7.35 40.18 39.46
CA ARG A 439 7.14 40.94 38.22
C ARG A 439 8.22 40.63 37.19
N PHE A 440 7.92 40.91 35.92
CA PHE A 440 8.90 40.80 34.83
C PHE A 440 9.61 42.14 34.61
N VAL A 441 10.94 42.12 34.59
CA VAL A 441 11.79 43.30 34.41
C VAL A 441 12.86 43.04 33.35
N ARG A 442 13.47 44.08 32.80
CA ARG A 442 14.64 43.89 31.94
C ARG A 442 15.82 43.33 32.75
N PRO A 443 16.75 42.57 32.14
CA PRO A 443 17.87 41.95 32.84
C PRO A 443 18.70 42.95 33.65
N ASN A 444 18.98 44.12 33.07
CA ASN A 444 19.75 45.20 33.68
C ASN A 444 19.09 45.85 34.92
N ALA A 445 17.81 45.60 35.19
CA ALA A 445 17.15 46.00 36.43
C ALA A 445 17.47 45.06 37.62
N ILE A 446 17.99 43.86 37.34
CA ILE A 446 18.45 42.91 38.35
C ILE A 446 19.94 43.17 38.60
N ILE A 447 20.31 43.46 39.84
CA ILE A 447 21.70 43.82 40.23
C ILE A 447 22.71 42.78 39.73
N ALA A 448 22.41 41.49 39.88
CA ALA A 448 23.28 40.40 39.44
C ALA A 448 23.48 40.34 37.91
N LEU A 449 22.60 41.01 37.15
CA LEU A 449 22.56 41.00 35.68
C LEU A 449 22.70 42.42 35.11
N GLN A 450 23.20 43.39 35.90
CA GLN A 450 23.32 44.78 35.47
C GLN A 450 24.19 44.96 34.21
N ASN A 451 25.16 44.08 34.00
CA ASN A 451 26.07 44.07 32.85
C ASN A 451 25.50 43.32 31.63
N MET A 452 24.29 42.75 31.72
CA MET A 452 23.68 42.01 30.63
C MET A 452 23.16 42.94 29.52
N LEU A 453 23.40 42.53 28.29
CA LEU A 453 22.82 43.15 27.11
C LEU A 453 21.30 42.93 27.09
N ASP A 454 20.52 43.99 26.91
CA ASP A 454 19.05 43.90 26.96
C ASP A 454 18.41 43.40 25.65
N LEU A 455 19.19 43.37 24.57
CA LEU A 455 18.79 42.96 23.23
C LEU A 455 17.49 43.63 22.75
N LYS A 456 17.29 44.92 23.09
CA LYS A 456 16.14 45.69 22.61
C LYS A 456 16.04 45.63 21.08
N ASP A 457 14.84 45.48 20.54
CA ASP A 457 14.53 45.36 19.11
C ASP A 457 15.14 44.12 18.42
N HIS A 458 15.52 43.11 19.21
CA HIS A 458 15.92 41.79 18.72
C HIS A 458 14.83 40.77 19.07
N ARG A 459 14.32 40.08 18.06
CA ARG A 459 13.54 38.87 18.29
C ARG A 459 14.46 37.76 18.77
N ILE A 460 14.11 37.16 19.90
CA ILE A 460 14.81 36.02 20.49
C ILE A 460 14.13 34.73 20.03
N PHE A 461 14.92 33.78 19.53
CA PHE A 461 14.46 32.45 19.09
C PHE A 461 14.93 31.34 20.03
N LYS A 462 16.13 31.45 20.61
CA LYS A 462 16.67 30.49 21.57
C LYS A 462 17.57 31.19 22.58
N ILE A 463 17.60 30.65 23.80
CA ILE A 463 18.54 31.02 24.86
C ILE A 463 19.18 29.72 25.37
N ILE A 464 20.51 29.66 25.40
CA ILE A 464 21.25 28.58 26.06
C ILE A 464 22.37 29.17 26.95
N GLN A 465 22.88 28.37 27.86
CA GLN A 465 24.13 28.64 28.57
C GLN A 465 25.17 27.59 28.20
N ASP A 466 26.40 28.04 27.95
CA ASP A 466 27.50 27.12 27.73
C ASP A 466 28.09 26.59 29.05
N ASN A 467 29.01 25.64 28.95
CA ASN A 467 29.72 25.07 30.10
C ASN A 467 30.54 26.08 30.92
N LEU A 468 30.76 27.30 30.39
CA LEU A 468 31.40 28.42 31.10
C LEU A 468 30.38 29.42 31.64
N HIS A 469 29.09 29.07 31.61
CA HIS A 469 27.97 29.89 32.08
C HIS A 469 27.78 31.22 31.33
N ARG A 470 28.30 31.33 30.10
CA ARG A 470 28.01 32.47 29.22
C ARG A 470 26.66 32.24 28.53
N TYR A 471 25.92 33.31 28.34
CA TYR A 471 24.62 33.27 27.69
C TYR A 471 24.79 33.38 26.18
N TRP A 472 24.10 32.51 25.46
CA TRP A 472 24.04 32.53 24.00
C TRP A 472 22.61 32.78 23.55
N PHE A 473 22.44 33.76 22.67
CA PHE A 473 21.15 34.19 22.16
C PHE A 473 21.09 34.00 20.64
N ALA A 474 20.20 33.12 20.19
CA ALA A 474 19.83 33.04 18.77
C ALA A 474 18.79 34.12 18.47
N THR A 475 19.07 34.97 17.48
CA THR A 475 18.24 36.13 17.16
C THR A 475 17.97 36.27 15.67
N GLN A 476 17.12 37.24 15.31
CA GLN A 476 16.92 37.65 13.90
C GLN A 476 18.13 38.39 13.29
N LYS A 477 19.16 38.72 14.08
CA LYS A 477 20.36 39.46 13.68
C LYS A 477 21.65 38.71 14.01
N GLY A 478 21.64 37.38 13.95
CA GLY A 478 22.77 36.53 14.26
C GLY A 478 22.78 36.04 15.71
N VAL A 479 23.95 35.62 16.19
CA VAL A 479 24.16 35.06 17.52
C VAL A 479 24.93 36.02 18.41
N TYR A 480 24.43 36.23 19.63
CA TYR A 480 25.11 37.01 20.66
C TYR A 480 25.58 36.08 21.79
N CYS A 481 26.88 36.10 22.10
CA CYS A 481 27.45 35.46 23.28
C CYS A 481 27.80 36.53 24.30
N VAL A 482 27.22 36.45 25.50
CA VAL A 482 27.38 37.46 26.56
C VAL A 482 27.93 36.79 27.82
N ASP A 483 29.07 37.28 28.27
CA ASP A 483 29.59 36.98 29.60
C ASP A 483 28.98 37.97 30.60
N TYR A 484 28.10 37.49 31.48
CA TYR A 484 27.35 38.35 32.39
C TYR A 484 28.20 38.98 33.49
N VAL A 485 29.35 38.36 33.81
CA VAL A 485 30.25 38.85 34.86
C VAL A 485 31.02 40.06 34.34
N THR A 486 31.60 39.92 33.14
CA THR A 486 32.43 40.97 32.53
C THR A 486 31.64 41.96 31.68
N GLY A 487 30.42 41.61 31.27
CA GLY A 487 29.62 42.36 30.28
C GLY A 487 30.13 42.24 28.85
N ARG A 488 31.20 41.47 28.61
CA ARG A 488 31.78 41.31 27.28
C ARG A 488 30.79 40.57 26.37
N THR A 489 30.51 41.19 25.23
CA THR A 489 29.63 40.63 24.20
C THR A 489 30.42 40.31 22.95
N GLU A 490 30.17 39.13 22.37
CA GLU A 490 30.64 38.72 21.05
C GLU A 490 29.44 38.50 20.14
N HIS A 491 29.58 38.92 18.88
CA HIS A 491 28.51 38.84 17.88
C HIS A 491 28.98 38.07 16.65
N TYR A 492 28.18 37.10 16.23
CA TYR A 492 28.40 36.29 15.04
C TYR A 492 27.26 36.51 14.06
N ALA A 493 27.59 37.04 12.88
CA ALA A 493 26.64 37.41 11.85
C ALA A 493 27.28 37.28 10.45
N VAL A 494 26.46 37.41 9.40
CA VAL A 494 26.90 37.40 8.01
C VAL A 494 27.84 38.57 7.71
N GLU A 495 27.61 39.71 8.36
CA GLU A 495 28.37 40.96 8.16
C GLU A 495 29.73 41.00 8.86
N ASN A 496 30.14 39.94 9.57
CA ASN A 496 31.41 39.92 10.27
C ASN A 496 32.60 40.16 9.31
N GLU A 497 33.51 41.06 9.70
CA GLU A 497 34.68 41.41 8.87
C GLU A 497 35.61 40.21 8.63
N LYS A 498 35.80 39.38 9.65
CA LYS A 498 36.58 38.14 9.55
C LYS A 498 35.72 37.06 8.90
N GLU A 499 36.12 36.63 7.72
CA GLU A 499 35.46 35.52 7.00
C GLU A 499 35.40 34.24 7.86
N SER A 500 36.42 33.99 8.68
CA SER A 500 36.46 32.83 9.59
C SER A 500 35.38 32.84 10.67
N THR A 501 34.65 33.94 10.89
CA THR A 501 33.59 34.05 11.90
C THR A 501 32.22 34.38 11.31
N ARG A 502 32.05 34.30 9.99
CA ARG A 502 30.77 34.55 9.31
C ARG A 502 29.81 33.38 9.45
N LEU A 503 28.55 33.70 9.74
CA LEU A 503 27.45 32.74 9.63
C LEU A 503 26.91 32.67 8.20
N THR A 504 26.20 31.59 7.87
CA THR A 504 25.49 31.46 6.58
C THR A 504 24.26 32.38 6.48
N ASN A 505 23.59 32.67 7.59
CA ASN A 505 22.46 33.61 7.65
C ASN A 505 22.34 34.24 9.06
N ASN A 506 21.74 35.42 9.14
CA ASN A 506 21.45 36.13 10.39
C ASN A 506 20.19 35.66 11.10
N LEU A 507 19.26 35.03 10.40
CA LEU A 507 18.07 34.48 11.03
C LEU A 507 18.39 33.12 11.65
N VAL A 508 18.69 33.13 12.95
CA VAL A 508 19.10 31.94 13.71
C VAL A 508 17.92 31.41 14.51
N TYR A 509 17.58 30.14 14.29
CA TYR A 509 16.44 29.48 14.95
C TYR A 509 16.86 28.71 16.20
N ASP A 510 17.99 28.00 16.13
CA ASP A 510 18.44 27.14 17.22
C ASP A 510 19.97 27.13 17.36
N ILE A 511 20.42 26.85 18.57
CA ILE A 511 21.84 26.72 18.91
C ILE A 511 22.00 25.67 20.00
N ILE A 512 22.97 24.77 19.81
CA ILE A 512 23.36 23.79 20.85
C ILE A 512 24.88 23.78 21.00
N GLN A 513 25.36 23.54 22.22
CA GLN A 513 26.74 23.16 22.48
C GLN A 513 26.80 21.64 22.47
N ASP A 514 27.71 21.06 21.67
CA ASP A 514 27.94 19.62 21.67
C ASP A 514 28.92 19.19 22.76
N ASP A 515 29.02 17.88 22.98
CA ASP A 515 29.90 17.29 24.00
C ASP A 515 31.41 17.58 23.78
N ASP A 516 31.82 17.95 22.56
CA ASP A 516 33.19 18.36 22.23
C ASP A 516 33.44 19.86 22.55
N GLY A 517 32.40 20.58 22.96
CA GLY A 517 32.40 22.01 23.25
C GLY A 517 32.30 22.90 22.00
N LEU A 518 31.94 22.33 20.84
CA LEU A 518 31.65 23.08 19.61
C LEU A 518 30.19 23.51 19.60
N PHE A 519 29.90 24.60 18.88
CA PHE A 519 28.55 25.14 18.80
C PHE A 519 27.95 24.89 17.42
N TRP A 520 26.82 24.19 17.39
CA TRP A 520 26.01 24.01 16.19
C TRP A 520 24.94 25.09 16.16
N ILE A 521 24.86 25.82 15.04
CA ILE A 521 23.99 26.99 14.87
C ILE A 521 23.13 26.76 13.63
N ALA A 522 21.83 26.59 13.84
CA ALA A 522 20.84 26.41 12.79
C ALA A 522 20.28 27.75 12.32
N THR A 523 20.28 27.96 11.00
CA THR A 523 19.83 29.21 10.39
C THR A 523 18.78 28.94 9.32
N SER A 524 18.08 30.00 8.90
CA SER A 524 17.14 29.93 7.79
C SER A 524 17.77 29.54 6.44
N ASN A 525 19.10 29.61 6.31
CA ASN A 525 19.80 29.22 5.10
C ASN A 525 21.19 28.63 5.41
N GLY A 526 21.22 27.45 6.01
CA GLY A 526 22.43 26.66 6.25
C GLY A 526 22.70 26.39 7.74
N LEU A 527 23.65 25.50 7.97
CA LEU A 527 24.11 25.07 9.29
C LEU A 527 25.53 25.58 9.51
N ASN A 528 25.84 26.02 10.72
CA ASN A 528 27.17 26.50 11.07
C ASN A 528 27.71 25.71 12.27
N LEU A 529 29.00 25.37 12.23
CA LEU A 529 29.74 24.76 13.33
C LEU A 529 30.84 25.73 13.78
N LEU A 530 30.67 26.32 14.96
CA LEU A 530 31.60 27.26 15.56
C LEU A 530 32.53 26.53 16.53
N ASP A 531 33.82 26.54 16.22
CA ASP A 531 34.89 26.23 17.15
C ASP A 531 35.32 27.51 17.85
N LYS A 532 34.85 27.70 19.08
CA LYS A 532 35.14 28.92 19.84
C LYS A 532 36.60 29.04 20.28
N LYS A 533 37.32 27.93 20.46
CA LYS A 533 38.74 27.93 20.87
C LYS A 533 39.62 28.45 19.74
N ARG A 534 39.26 28.15 18.49
CA ARG A 534 39.98 28.58 17.28
C ARG A 534 39.36 29.82 16.62
N ASP A 535 38.21 30.29 17.13
CA ASP A 535 37.42 31.38 16.56
C ASP A 535 37.11 31.17 15.07
N LYS A 536 36.69 29.94 14.73
CA LYS A 536 36.47 29.48 13.36
C LYS A 536 35.07 28.88 13.19
N VAL A 537 34.36 29.34 12.17
CA VAL A 537 33.08 28.80 11.72
C VAL A 537 33.30 27.93 10.48
N LYS A 538 32.77 26.71 10.52
CA LYS A 538 32.59 25.85 9.35
C LYS A 538 31.13 25.91 8.92
N GLN A 539 30.90 26.24 7.66
CA GLN A 539 29.56 26.36 7.09
C GLN A 539 29.17 25.08 6.34
N PHE A 540 27.91 24.67 6.46
CA PHE A 540 27.31 23.61 5.68
C PHE A 540 26.08 24.18 4.97
N VAL A 541 26.12 24.14 3.65
CA VAL A 541 25.07 24.63 2.75
C VAL A 541 24.78 23.52 1.75
N PHE A 542 23.53 23.37 1.36
CA PHE A 542 23.08 22.44 0.34
C PHE A 542 23.73 22.77 -1.00
N GLU A 543 24.40 21.78 -1.58
CA GLU A 543 24.94 21.84 -2.93
C GLU A 543 24.23 20.78 -3.80
N PRO A 544 23.53 21.19 -4.87
CA PRO A 544 22.93 20.24 -5.81
C PRO A 544 23.97 19.25 -6.33
N ASN A 545 23.61 17.95 -6.37
CA ASN A 545 24.45 16.83 -6.81
C ASN A 545 25.64 16.47 -5.89
N ASN A 546 25.76 17.07 -4.70
CA ASN A 546 26.74 16.66 -3.71
C ASN A 546 26.06 15.95 -2.53
N ASN A 547 26.05 14.61 -2.56
CA ASN A 547 25.45 13.77 -1.53
C ASN A 547 26.15 13.85 -0.15
N LYS A 548 27.24 14.62 -0.02
CA LYS A 548 27.92 14.89 1.25
C LYS A 548 27.47 16.20 1.91
N THR A 549 26.68 17.03 1.23
CA THR A 549 26.12 18.25 1.82
C THR A 549 24.78 18.00 2.51
N ILE A 550 24.34 18.97 3.31
CA ILE A 550 23.02 18.96 3.92
C ILE A 550 21.95 19.03 2.83
N GLY A 551 20.90 18.21 2.90
CA GLY A 551 19.87 18.14 1.84
C GLY A 551 18.85 19.28 1.86
N ASP A 552 18.91 20.16 2.86
CA ASP A 552 18.02 21.31 3.03
C ASP A 552 18.74 22.42 3.82
N ASN A 553 18.60 23.66 3.37
CA ASN A 553 19.20 24.83 4.03
C ASN A 553 18.32 25.41 5.14
N PHE A 554 17.03 25.09 5.19
CA PHE A 554 16.14 25.64 6.21
C PHE A 554 16.16 24.73 7.45
N ILE A 555 17.06 24.99 8.39
CA ILE A 555 17.18 24.24 9.64
C ILE A 555 16.58 25.06 10.79
N VAL A 556 15.68 24.45 11.54
CA VAL A 556 14.96 25.13 12.62
C VAL A 556 15.18 24.52 13.99
N SER A 557 15.67 23.27 14.08
CA SER A 557 15.92 22.59 15.35
C SER A 557 17.15 21.68 15.29
N LEU A 558 17.87 21.61 16.40
CA LEU A 558 19.06 20.79 16.58
C LEU A 558 18.93 19.96 17.85
N CYS A 559 19.40 18.71 17.79
CA CYS A 559 19.46 17.84 18.97
C CYS A 559 20.70 16.95 18.92
N GLN A 560 21.41 16.84 20.05
CA GLN A 560 22.46 15.85 20.23
C GLN A 560 22.06 14.88 21.34
N VAL A 561 22.21 13.59 21.05
CA VAL A 561 21.85 12.51 21.97
C VAL A 561 23.03 11.55 22.13
N ASP A 562 23.62 11.15 21.01
CA ASP A 562 24.89 10.43 20.96
C ASP A 562 25.99 11.45 20.57
N PRO A 563 27.15 11.47 21.27
CA PRO A 563 28.26 12.36 20.97
C PRO A 563 28.70 12.34 19.49
N ARG A 564 28.48 11.23 18.79
CA ARG A 564 28.84 11.02 17.37
C ARG A 564 27.89 11.69 16.39
N TYR A 565 26.67 11.99 16.79
CA TYR A 565 25.60 12.41 15.89
C TYR A 565 24.97 13.74 16.31
N VAL A 566 24.68 14.58 15.31
CA VAL A 566 23.83 15.76 15.49
C VAL A 566 22.60 15.60 14.60
N TRP A 567 21.43 15.68 15.20
CA TRP A 567 20.14 15.59 14.52
C TRP A 567 19.66 16.98 14.14
N LEU A 568 19.06 17.10 12.95
CA LEU A 568 18.62 18.36 12.37
C LEU A 568 17.18 18.25 11.90
N GLY A 569 16.33 19.14 12.41
CA GLY A 569 14.96 19.34 11.94
C GLY A 569 14.96 20.37 10.83
N THR A 570 14.50 19.96 9.64
CA THR A 570 14.49 20.80 8.43
C THR A 570 13.09 20.90 7.84
N ALA A 571 12.89 21.77 6.84
CA ALA A 571 11.62 21.82 6.08
C ALA A 571 11.34 20.51 5.33
N SER A 572 12.39 19.80 4.92
CA SER A 572 12.30 18.54 4.16
C SER A 572 12.24 17.29 5.04
N GLY A 573 12.37 17.41 6.36
CA GLY A 573 12.33 16.28 7.30
C GLY A 573 13.56 16.17 8.19
N LEU A 574 13.87 14.95 8.63
CA LEU A 574 14.92 14.66 9.62
C LEU A 574 16.25 14.34 8.93
N PHE A 575 17.30 15.06 9.33
CA PHE A 575 18.68 14.76 8.95
C PHE A 575 19.52 14.40 10.17
N ARG A 576 20.59 13.63 9.96
CA ARG A 576 21.62 13.36 10.97
C ARG A 576 23.00 13.58 10.37
N TYR A 577 23.83 14.36 11.04
CA TYR A 577 25.24 14.49 10.72
C TYR A 577 26.07 13.50 11.53
N ASP A 578 26.84 12.65 10.86
CA ASP A 578 27.84 11.76 11.46
C ASP A 578 29.17 12.49 11.55
N LYS A 579 29.59 12.84 12.77
CA LYS A 579 30.84 13.57 13.04
C LYS A 579 32.08 12.79 12.62
N SER A 580 32.06 11.45 12.73
CA SER A 580 33.22 10.61 12.43
C SER A 580 33.49 10.47 10.93
N LYS A 581 32.40 10.43 10.15
CA LYS A 581 32.46 10.28 8.69
C LYS A 581 32.32 11.60 7.93
N ALA A 582 31.89 12.65 8.62
CA ALA A 582 31.55 13.96 8.06
C ALA A 582 30.54 13.89 6.91
N VAL A 583 29.46 13.11 7.11
CA VAL A 583 28.37 12.93 6.14
C VAL A 583 27.00 13.14 6.77
N PHE A 584 26.04 13.58 5.96
CA PHE A 584 24.64 13.68 6.34
C PHE A 584 23.88 12.42 5.90
N LYS A 585 23.02 11.90 6.78
CA LYS A 585 22.00 10.89 6.47
C LYS A 585 20.63 11.58 6.50
N TYR A 586 19.83 11.37 5.47
CA TYR A 586 18.45 11.81 5.39
C TYR A 586 17.51 10.66 5.75
N PHE A 587 16.48 10.92 6.56
CA PHE A 587 15.48 9.93 6.95
C PHE A 587 14.16 10.26 6.26
N GLN A 588 13.70 9.36 5.39
CA GLN A 588 12.49 9.48 4.58
C GLN A 588 11.42 8.42 4.95
N SER A 589 10.45 8.21 4.06
CA SER A 589 9.33 7.28 4.19
C SER A 589 9.73 5.83 4.49
N GLU A 590 10.94 5.39 4.11
CA GLU A 590 11.46 4.06 4.49
C GLU A 590 11.59 3.87 6.00
N TYR A 591 11.62 4.97 6.76
CA TYR A 591 11.70 5.01 8.22
C TYR A 591 10.39 5.43 8.89
N ASP A 592 9.28 5.49 8.16
CA ASP A 592 7.98 6.00 8.63
C ASP A 592 8.04 7.45 9.14
N ILE A 593 9.00 8.24 8.65
CA ILE A 593 9.13 9.68 8.92
C ILE A 593 8.71 10.43 7.66
N PRO A 594 7.68 11.29 7.73
CA PRO A 594 7.22 12.06 6.58
C PRO A 594 8.24 13.13 6.20
N ALA A 595 8.37 13.38 4.90
CA ALA A 595 9.17 14.48 4.34
C ALA A 595 8.45 15.82 4.55
N LYS A 596 8.36 16.27 5.80
CA LYS A 596 7.64 17.46 6.25
C LYS A 596 8.47 18.24 7.26
N LEU A 597 8.07 19.49 7.50
CA LEU A 597 8.75 20.37 8.43
C LEU A 597 8.76 19.78 9.85
N ILE A 598 9.97 19.64 10.40
CA ILE A 598 10.19 19.26 11.80
C ILE A 598 10.49 20.53 12.58
N TYR A 599 9.51 20.98 13.37
CA TYR A 599 9.59 22.20 14.16
C TYR A 599 10.57 22.07 15.32
N GLU A 600 10.59 20.91 15.99
CA GLU A 600 11.46 20.66 17.14
C GLU A 600 11.85 19.18 17.22
N ILE A 601 13.09 18.93 17.63
CA ILE A 601 13.60 17.61 18.01
C ILE A 601 13.95 17.63 19.49
N VAL A 602 13.32 16.75 20.25
CA VAL A 602 13.53 16.63 21.68
C VAL A 602 13.93 15.21 22.02
N ALA A 603 14.97 15.04 22.83
CA ALA A 603 15.39 13.73 23.31
C ALA A 603 14.72 13.39 24.64
N ASP A 604 14.36 12.12 24.80
CA ASP A 604 13.95 11.60 26.09
C ASP A 604 15.10 11.04 26.94
N LYS A 605 14.77 10.60 28.16
CA LYS A 605 15.74 10.01 29.11
C LYS A 605 16.35 8.70 28.61
N ASN A 606 15.71 8.03 27.65
CA ASN A 606 16.16 6.78 27.05
C ASN A 606 16.84 7.01 25.70
N HIS A 607 17.18 8.27 25.36
CA HIS A 607 17.84 8.65 24.12
C HIS A 607 17.00 8.41 22.84
N ASN A 608 15.67 8.28 22.97
CA ASN A 608 14.78 8.35 21.81
C ASN A 608 14.47 9.79 21.43
N LEU A 609 14.13 10.00 20.17
CA LEU A 609 13.77 11.31 19.64
C LEU A 609 12.25 11.46 19.55
N TRP A 610 11.79 12.66 19.89
CA TRP A 610 10.42 13.11 19.73
C TRP A 610 10.43 14.30 18.78
N LEU A 611 9.80 14.14 17.62
CA LEU A 611 9.81 15.10 16.52
C LEU A 611 8.44 15.77 16.46
N ALA A 612 8.38 17.05 16.79
CA ALA A 612 7.19 17.86 16.62
C ALA A 612 7.11 18.33 15.16
N THR A 613 6.05 17.96 14.44
CA THR A 613 5.97 18.19 12.99
C THR A 613 4.74 19.00 12.59
N GLN A 614 4.61 19.28 11.30
CA GLN A 614 3.39 19.85 10.72
C GLN A 614 2.19 18.88 10.76
N ASP A 615 2.43 17.56 10.88
CA ASP A 615 1.39 16.53 10.80
C ASP A 615 1.57 15.45 11.89
N GLY A 616 1.56 15.90 13.14
CA GLY A 616 1.58 15.03 14.32
C GLY A 616 2.93 15.03 15.04
N LEU A 617 3.00 14.18 16.06
CA LEU A 617 4.17 13.99 16.91
C LEU A 617 4.78 12.64 16.60
N ILE A 618 6.07 12.58 16.31
CA ILE A 618 6.73 11.34 15.91
C ILE A 618 7.68 10.90 17.01
N PHE A 619 7.50 9.68 17.50
CA PHE A 619 8.52 8.98 18.26
C PHE A 619 9.46 8.27 17.30
N TYR A 620 10.77 8.42 17.49
CA TYR A 620 11.78 7.71 16.70
C TYR A 620 12.85 7.15 17.61
N ASN A 621 13.09 5.84 17.51
CA ASN A 621 14.18 5.16 18.21
C ASN A 621 15.42 5.06 17.30
N PRO A 622 16.52 5.76 17.63
CA PRO A 622 17.73 5.75 16.80
C PRO A 622 18.51 4.43 16.75
N ILE A 623 18.26 3.52 17.69
CA ILE A 623 18.94 2.22 17.80
C ILE A 623 18.25 1.21 16.88
N ASP A 624 16.92 1.13 16.96
CA ASP A 624 16.12 0.18 16.20
C ASP A 624 15.71 0.73 14.81
N GLU A 625 15.98 2.02 14.55
CA GLU A 625 15.55 2.79 13.37
C GLU A 625 14.03 2.70 13.09
N LYS A 626 13.22 2.63 14.15
CA LYS A 626 11.75 2.59 14.06
C LYS A 626 11.13 3.92 14.45
N ALA A 627 10.21 4.41 13.63
CA ALA A 627 9.36 5.55 13.95
C ALA A 627 7.93 5.13 14.24
N ARG A 628 7.22 6.00 14.95
CA ARG A 628 5.78 5.91 15.16
C ARG A 628 5.20 7.32 15.18
N THR A 629 4.20 7.56 14.36
CA THR A 629 3.48 8.84 14.33
C THR A 629 2.25 8.77 15.23
N TYR A 630 2.07 9.79 16.05
CA TYR A 630 0.87 10.01 16.86
C TYR A 630 0.02 11.12 16.25
N THR A 631 -1.31 10.97 16.31
CA THR A 631 -2.29 11.87 15.67
C THR A 631 -3.29 12.47 16.65
N VAL A 632 -4.20 13.33 16.16
CA VAL A 632 -5.23 14.00 16.97
C VAL A 632 -6.17 13.00 17.66
N GLU A 633 -6.48 11.88 16.99
CA GLU A 633 -7.32 10.80 17.51
C GLU A 633 -6.71 10.11 18.74
N GLU A 634 -5.39 10.21 18.92
CA GLU A 634 -4.68 9.69 20.09
C GLU A 634 -4.54 10.71 21.23
N GLY A 635 -5.08 11.92 21.03
CA GLY A 635 -5.17 12.98 22.03
C GLY A 635 -4.27 14.18 21.77
N LEU A 636 -3.68 14.34 20.57
CA LEU A 636 -2.89 15.54 20.28
C LEU A 636 -3.77 16.82 20.22
N GLN A 637 -3.17 17.98 20.52
CA GLN A 637 -3.86 19.29 20.52
C GLN A 637 -4.38 19.69 19.13
N GLY A 638 -3.69 19.24 18.08
CA GLY A 638 -3.93 19.48 16.67
C GLY A 638 -2.90 18.71 15.84
N THR A 639 -2.98 18.79 14.51
CA THR A 639 -2.00 18.19 13.60
C THR A 639 -0.67 18.95 13.65
N GLU A 640 -0.74 20.28 13.70
CA GLU A 640 0.44 21.14 13.59
C GLU A 640 0.98 21.59 14.96
N PHE A 641 2.28 21.39 15.16
CA PHE A 641 3.05 21.91 16.29
C PHE A 641 3.74 23.23 15.96
N ASN A 642 4.31 23.90 16.98
CA ASN A 642 4.99 25.19 16.82
C ASN A 642 6.49 25.12 17.15
N LEU A 643 7.26 26.00 16.49
CA LEU A 643 8.69 26.22 16.77
C LEU A 643 8.92 26.56 18.25
N ASN A 644 9.91 25.90 18.90
CA ASN A 644 10.30 26.11 20.29
C ASN A 644 9.20 25.93 21.36
N ALA A 645 8.01 25.47 20.96
CA ALA A 645 6.88 25.24 21.86
C ALA A 645 7.04 23.90 22.60
N GLN A 646 8.13 23.73 23.33
CA GLN A 646 8.49 22.45 23.93
C GLN A 646 9.10 22.62 25.32
N HIS A 647 9.02 21.57 26.13
CA HIS A 647 9.80 21.47 27.35
C HIS A 647 9.95 20.01 27.79
N VAL A 648 11.14 19.62 28.24
CA VAL A 648 11.34 18.38 29.00
C VAL A 648 11.68 18.75 30.42
N ALA A 649 10.77 18.42 31.34
CA ALA A 649 10.98 18.66 32.75
C ALA A 649 11.98 17.66 33.35
N ALA A 650 12.59 18.03 34.47
CA ALA A 650 13.57 17.17 35.16
C ALA A 650 12.99 15.81 35.59
N ASP A 651 11.70 15.76 35.93
CA ASP A 651 11.01 14.51 36.26
C ASP A 651 10.68 13.65 35.03
N GLY A 652 10.88 14.17 33.82
CA GLY A 652 10.68 13.47 32.55
C GLY A 652 9.32 13.72 31.90
N GLU A 653 8.51 14.63 32.45
CA GLU A 653 7.30 15.11 31.79
C GLU A 653 7.68 15.90 30.53
N MET A 654 7.10 15.54 29.40
CA MET A 654 7.34 16.20 28.12
C MET A 654 6.14 17.06 27.74
N PHE A 655 6.42 18.24 27.19
CA PHE A 655 5.42 19.21 26.75
C PHE A 655 5.66 19.58 25.29
N PHE A 656 4.58 19.65 24.51
CA PHE A 656 4.61 20.08 23.11
C PHE A 656 3.40 20.97 22.79
N GLY A 657 3.63 22.17 22.30
CA GLY A 657 2.62 23.16 21.95
C GLY A 657 2.46 23.32 20.44
N GLY A 658 1.28 23.76 20.04
CA GLY A 658 0.99 24.03 18.64
C GLY A 658 -0.08 25.09 18.47
N MET A 659 -0.86 24.98 17.39
CA MET A 659 -1.86 25.99 17.02
C MET A 659 -3.12 25.96 17.89
N ASN A 660 -3.39 24.87 18.61
CA ASN A 660 -4.63 24.64 19.33
C ASN A 660 -4.42 24.15 20.78
N GLY A 661 -3.41 24.72 21.46
CA GLY A 661 -3.04 24.42 22.83
C GLY A 661 -1.74 23.63 22.92
N PHE A 662 -1.61 22.82 23.98
CA PHE A 662 -0.43 21.98 24.18
C PHE A 662 -0.77 20.61 24.78
N ASN A 663 0.12 19.65 24.52
CA ASN A 663 0.11 18.32 25.09
C ASN A 663 1.12 18.19 26.23
N SER A 664 0.79 17.37 27.21
CA SER A 664 1.72 16.85 28.22
C SER A 664 1.61 15.34 28.36
N PHE A 665 2.72 14.65 28.58
CA PHE A 665 2.77 13.22 28.85
C PHE A 665 4.09 12.78 29.51
N TYR A 666 4.05 11.61 30.14
CA TYR A 666 5.25 10.85 30.52
C TYR A 666 5.36 9.64 29.60
N ILE A 667 6.57 9.30 29.16
CA ILE A 667 6.79 8.21 28.20
C ILE A 667 6.36 6.87 28.78
N ASP A 668 6.69 6.62 30.05
CA ASP A 668 6.31 5.40 30.76
C ASP A 668 4.80 5.30 31.03
N SER A 669 4.04 6.39 30.81
CA SER A 669 2.59 6.44 30.99
C SER A 669 1.79 6.22 29.71
N LEU A 670 2.46 6.11 28.55
CA LEU A 670 1.79 5.92 27.27
C LEU A 670 1.09 4.56 27.22
N TYR A 671 -0.24 4.61 27.23
CA TYR A 671 -1.07 3.42 27.16
C TYR A 671 -0.90 2.71 25.80
N VAL A 672 -0.67 1.39 25.84
CA VAL A 672 -0.64 0.53 24.65
C VAL A 672 -1.92 -0.29 24.57
N ASN A 673 -2.62 -0.19 23.44
CA ASN A 673 -3.77 -0.99 23.08
C ASN A 673 -3.34 -2.44 22.86
N LYS A 674 -3.76 -3.32 23.76
CA LYS A 674 -3.42 -4.76 23.74
C LYS A 674 -4.46 -5.61 23.00
N TYR A 675 -5.54 -5.00 22.49
CA TYR A 675 -6.58 -5.75 21.78
C TYR A 675 -6.05 -6.24 20.43
N ILE A 676 -6.16 -7.55 20.18
CA ILE A 676 -5.79 -8.17 18.90
C ILE A 676 -7.05 -8.20 18.03
N PRO A 677 -7.13 -7.41 16.94
CA PRO A 677 -8.35 -7.30 16.18
C PRO A 677 -8.57 -8.49 15.25
N PRO A 678 -9.81 -8.96 15.08
CA PRO A 678 -10.19 -9.83 13.98
C PRO A 678 -9.88 -9.15 12.64
N VAL A 679 -9.38 -9.92 11.68
CA VAL A 679 -9.09 -9.43 10.33
C VAL A 679 -10.08 -10.08 9.37
N VAL A 680 -10.79 -9.25 8.61
CA VAL A 680 -11.87 -9.66 7.71
C VAL A 680 -11.61 -9.15 6.31
N ILE A 681 -12.15 -9.87 5.33
CA ILE A 681 -12.24 -9.38 3.95
C ILE A 681 -13.60 -8.69 3.83
N SER A 682 -13.57 -7.38 3.58
CA SER A 682 -14.77 -6.54 3.54
C SER A 682 -15.39 -6.48 2.15
N ASN A 683 -14.57 -6.64 1.11
CA ASN A 683 -15.04 -6.66 -0.27
C ASN A 683 -14.10 -7.54 -1.10
N PHE A 684 -14.66 -8.27 -2.05
CA PHE A 684 -13.90 -9.03 -3.04
C PHE A 684 -14.58 -8.79 -4.37
N THR A 685 -13.85 -8.20 -5.32
CA THR A 685 -14.37 -7.97 -6.66
C THR A 685 -13.53 -8.65 -7.72
N LYS A 686 -14.16 -9.03 -8.82
CA LYS A 686 -13.50 -9.53 -10.02
C LYS A 686 -13.98 -8.76 -11.24
N ARG A 687 -13.12 -8.65 -12.25
CA ARG A 687 -13.42 -7.96 -13.50
C ARG A 687 -13.32 -8.88 -14.70
N ASN A 688 -14.37 -8.88 -15.51
CA ASN A 688 -14.51 -9.69 -16.71
C ASN A 688 -15.39 -8.95 -17.70
N ASP A 689 -15.06 -8.99 -18.99
CA ASP A 689 -15.80 -8.27 -20.06
C ASP A 689 -16.07 -6.78 -19.72
N ASN A 690 -15.12 -6.12 -19.06
CA ASN A 690 -15.21 -4.75 -18.53
C ASN A 690 -16.31 -4.50 -17.48
N GLN A 691 -16.98 -5.54 -16.98
CA GLN A 691 -17.92 -5.48 -15.88
C GLN A 691 -17.24 -5.88 -14.56
N LEU A 692 -17.70 -5.28 -13.46
CA LEU A 692 -17.25 -5.58 -12.11
C LEU A 692 -18.29 -6.49 -11.43
N TYR A 693 -17.83 -7.59 -10.84
CA TYR A 693 -18.67 -8.52 -10.10
C TYR A 693 -18.21 -8.59 -8.64
N HIS A 694 -19.15 -8.47 -7.70
CA HIS A 694 -18.89 -8.68 -6.28
C HIS A 694 -18.98 -10.16 -5.94
N MET A 695 -17.98 -10.65 -5.22
CA MET A 695 -17.87 -12.03 -4.76
C MET A 695 -18.27 -12.12 -3.28
N ASN A 696 -18.66 -13.33 -2.87
CA ASN A 696 -19.01 -13.59 -1.48
C ASN A 696 -17.77 -13.63 -0.59
N VAL A 697 -17.60 -12.62 0.26
CA VAL A 697 -16.43 -12.43 1.14
C VAL A 697 -16.34 -13.44 2.28
N TYR A 698 -17.44 -14.13 2.61
CA TYR A 698 -17.49 -15.12 3.68
C TYR A 698 -17.11 -16.53 3.21
N SER A 699 -16.92 -16.74 1.90
CA SER A 699 -16.45 -18.03 1.38
C SER A 699 -14.97 -18.24 1.70
N ASP A 700 -14.61 -19.47 2.08
CA ASP A 700 -13.20 -19.86 2.22
C ASP A 700 -12.57 -20.24 0.86
N GLU A 701 -13.41 -20.39 -0.17
CA GLU A 701 -13.00 -20.72 -1.54
C GLU A 701 -13.68 -19.81 -2.58
N VAL A 702 -12.89 -19.32 -3.53
CA VAL A 702 -13.35 -18.48 -4.63
C VAL A 702 -12.91 -19.10 -5.95
N PHE A 703 -13.85 -19.26 -6.89
CA PHE A 703 -13.57 -19.75 -8.23
C PHE A 703 -13.54 -18.58 -9.21
N LEU A 704 -12.46 -18.51 -9.98
CA LEU A 704 -12.26 -17.53 -11.04
C LEU A 704 -12.25 -18.24 -12.39
N GLU A 705 -12.85 -17.59 -13.38
CA GLU A 705 -12.79 -18.00 -14.78
C GLU A 705 -11.50 -17.48 -15.42
N TYR A 706 -11.02 -18.16 -16.46
CA TYR A 706 -9.77 -17.77 -17.14
C TYR A 706 -9.81 -16.38 -17.79
N ASN A 707 -10.99 -15.80 -18.00
CA ASN A 707 -11.22 -14.46 -18.53
C ASN A 707 -11.43 -13.39 -17.43
N ASP A 708 -11.45 -13.77 -16.15
CA ASP A 708 -11.39 -12.83 -15.04
C ASP A 708 -9.96 -12.25 -14.96
N TYR A 709 -9.74 -11.08 -15.56
CA TYR A 709 -8.40 -10.51 -15.76
C TYR A 709 -7.92 -9.65 -14.58
N GLU A 710 -8.80 -9.26 -13.67
CA GLU A 710 -8.47 -8.46 -12.49
C GLU A 710 -9.30 -8.92 -11.30
N ILE A 711 -8.65 -9.07 -10.15
CA ILE A 711 -9.32 -9.21 -8.85
C ILE A 711 -8.83 -8.15 -7.89
N SER A 712 -9.72 -7.67 -7.06
CA SER A 712 -9.42 -6.74 -5.97
C SER A 712 -10.01 -7.24 -4.66
N ILE A 713 -9.15 -7.33 -3.65
CA ILE A 713 -9.51 -7.82 -2.32
C ILE A 713 -9.31 -6.67 -1.34
N GLU A 714 -10.40 -6.21 -0.73
CA GLU A 714 -10.40 -5.21 0.33
C GLU A 714 -10.63 -5.87 1.69
N PHE A 715 -9.99 -5.32 2.72
CA PHE A 715 -10.00 -5.90 4.05
C PHE A 715 -9.97 -4.84 5.16
N ALA A 716 -10.26 -5.30 6.37
CA ALA A 716 -10.24 -4.48 7.58
C ALA A 716 -9.79 -5.31 8.78
N ALA A 717 -8.95 -4.71 9.62
CA ALA A 717 -8.77 -5.12 11.00
C ALA A 717 -9.84 -4.40 11.83
N LEU A 718 -10.73 -5.16 12.47
CA LEU A 718 -11.88 -4.64 13.21
C LEU A 718 -11.46 -4.09 14.58
N GLU A 719 -10.67 -3.01 14.53
CA GLU A 719 -10.26 -2.18 15.64
C GLU A 719 -10.66 -0.73 15.34
N TYR A 720 -11.48 -0.17 16.24
CA TYR A 720 -12.19 1.07 15.98
C TYR A 720 -11.60 2.31 16.67
N THR A 721 -10.49 2.17 17.39
CA THR A 721 -9.87 3.28 18.12
C THR A 721 -9.30 4.28 17.15
N ASN A 722 -8.41 3.82 16.27
CA ASN A 722 -7.88 4.59 15.16
C ASN A 722 -7.64 3.65 13.97
N PRO A 723 -8.70 3.32 13.20
CA PRO A 723 -8.61 2.37 12.10
C PRO A 723 -7.57 2.76 11.04
N LEU A 724 -7.34 4.06 10.82
CA LEU A 724 -6.41 4.57 9.80
C LEU A 724 -4.93 4.24 10.09
N GLN A 725 -4.63 3.86 11.34
CA GLN A 725 -3.30 3.45 11.81
C GLN A 725 -3.15 1.92 11.93
N ASN A 726 -4.17 1.13 11.56
CA ASN A 726 -4.05 -0.32 11.51
C ASN A 726 -3.16 -0.71 10.33
N GLU A 727 -2.21 -1.62 10.55
CA GLU A 727 -1.29 -2.09 9.52
C GLU A 727 -1.68 -3.48 9.00
N TYR A 728 -1.26 -3.80 7.79
CA TYR A 728 -1.61 -5.04 7.10
C TYR A 728 -0.39 -5.64 6.40
N ALA A 729 -0.38 -6.98 6.35
CA ALA A 729 0.55 -7.74 5.54
C ALA A 729 -0.20 -8.91 4.90
N TYR A 730 0.15 -9.24 3.67
CA TYR A 730 -0.45 -10.35 2.95
C TYR A 730 0.60 -11.28 2.35
N LYS A 731 0.19 -12.50 2.04
CA LYS A 731 1.00 -13.51 1.35
C LYS A 731 0.11 -14.27 0.37
N MET A 732 0.53 -14.37 -0.89
CA MET A 732 -0.23 -15.02 -1.97
C MET A 732 0.49 -16.27 -2.46
N GLU A 733 0.25 -17.39 -1.76
CA GLU A 733 0.85 -18.68 -2.09
C GLU A 733 0.39 -19.14 -3.47
N GLY A 734 1.33 -19.64 -4.28
CA GLY A 734 1.13 -19.88 -5.73
C GLY A 734 1.68 -18.76 -6.62
N LEU A 735 1.90 -17.55 -6.07
CA LEU A 735 2.67 -16.48 -6.71
C LEU A 735 4.01 -16.26 -5.99
N THR A 736 3.98 -15.97 -4.69
CA THR A 736 5.16 -15.75 -3.85
C THR A 736 4.97 -16.39 -2.48
N ASN A 737 6.06 -16.80 -1.84
CA ASN A 737 6.03 -17.40 -0.50
C ASN A 737 6.43 -16.42 0.62
N ASP A 738 6.73 -15.16 0.28
CA ASP A 738 7.12 -14.13 1.24
C ASP A 738 5.93 -13.26 1.64
N TRP A 739 5.96 -12.75 2.87
CA TRP A 739 5.00 -11.74 3.33
C TRP A 739 5.33 -10.38 2.71
N VAL A 740 4.30 -9.68 2.25
CA VAL A 740 4.37 -8.32 1.74
C VAL A 740 3.65 -7.40 2.72
N GLU A 741 4.41 -6.55 3.41
CA GLU A 741 3.89 -5.48 4.26
C GLU A 741 3.40 -4.34 3.38
N ILE A 742 2.19 -3.84 3.66
CA ILE A 742 1.53 -2.80 2.85
C ILE A 742 1.11 -1.59 3.70
N GLY A 743 1.63 -1.49 4.93
CA GLY A 743 1.30 -0.45 5.89
C GLY A 743 -0.20 -0.41 6.15
N ASN A 744 -0.79 0.78 6.10
CA ASN A 744 -2.23 1.00 6.33
C ASN A 744 -3.11 0.83 5.07
N ARG A 745 -2.56 0.38 3.94
CA ARG A 745 -3.35 0.13 2.72
C ARG A 745 -4.27 -1.07 2.91
N ARG A 746 -5.56 -0.89 2.60
CA ARG A 746 -6.64 -1.86 2.90
C ARG A 746 -7.10 -2.69 1.71
N TYR A 747 -6.36 -2.66 0.62
CA TYR A 747 -6.69 -3.42 -0.57
C TYR A 747 -5.44 -3.91 -1.28
N VAL A 748 -5.61 -4.99 -2.03
CA VAL A 748 -4.62 -5.52 -2.97
C VAL A 748 -5.31 -5.92 -4.27
N ASN A 749 -4.64 -5.66 -5.39
CA ASN A 749 -5.13 -6.01 -6.72
C ASN A 749 -4.19 -7.03 -7.34
N PHE A 750 -4.76 -8.05 -7.99
CA PHE A 750 -4.02 -9.01 -8.80
C PHE A 750 -4.58 -9.01 -10.21
N SER A 751 -3.71 -9.03 -11.21
CA SER A 751 -4.11 -9.03 -12.62
C SER A 751 -3.59 -10.28 -13.33
N ASN A 752 -4.39 -10.82 -14.25
CA ASN A 752 -4.07 -11.94 -15.13
C ASN A 752 -3.47 -13.14 -14.40
N LEU A 753 -4.11 -13.57 -13.30
CA LEU A 753 -3.70 -14.79 -12.60
C LEU A 753 -3.78 -15.98 -13.55
N SER A 754 -2.68 -16.73 -13.66
CA SER A 754 -2.65 -17.94 -14.49
C SER A 754 -3.55 -19.04 -13.90
N PRO A 755 -4.10 -19.95 -14.73
CA PRO A 755 -4.86 -21.09 -14.21
C PRO A 755 -4.06 -21.88 -13.17
N GLY A 756 -4.67 -22.13 -12.01
CA GLY A 756 -3.98 -22.70 -10.86
C GLY A 756 -4.72 -22.42 -9.54
N ASN A 757 -4.17 -22.96 -8.45
CA ASN A 757 -4.70 -22.80 -7.11
C ASN A 757 -3.78 -21.87 -6.32
N TYR A 758 -4.37 -20.84 -5.71
CA TYR A 758 -3.66 -19.85 -4.91
C TYR A 758 -4.25 -19.81 -3.50
N THR A 759 -3.45 -19.44 -2.51
CA THR A 759 -3.94 -19.17 -1.16
C THR A 759 -3.56 -17.76 -0.74
N PHE A 760 -4.56 -16.91 -0.55
CA PHE A 760 -4.41 -15.56 -0.03
C PHE A 760 -4.47 -15.61 1.50
N ASN A 761 -3.34 -15.29 2.14
CA ASN A 761 -3.20 -15.15 3.59
C ASN A 761 -3.08 -13.66 3.93
N LEU A 762 -3.84 -13.22 4.93
CA LEU A 762 -3.89 -11.84 5.37
C LEU A 762 -3.74 -11.78 6.88
N ILE A 763 -2.86 -10.93 7.38
CA ILE A 763 -2.75 -10.55 8.79
C ILE A 763 -2.88 -9.03 8.91
N GLY A 764 -3.23 -8.56 10.10
CA GLY A 764 -3.38 -7.14 10.38
C GLY A 764 -3.17 -6.83 11.86
N SER A 765 -2.82 -5.58 12.15
CA SER A 765 -2.58 -5.08 13.50
C SER A 765 -3.70 -4.13 13.95
N ASN A 766 -3.68 -3.79 15.25
CA ASN A 766 -4.33 -2.57 15.71
C ASN A 766 -3.45 -1.33 15.48
N ASN A 767 -3.96 -0.17 15.89
CA ASN A 767 -3.33 1.15 15.84
C ASN A 767 -2.00 1.28 16.65
N ASP A 768 -1.63 0.26 17.43
CA ASP A 768 -0.41 0.21 18.23
C ASP A 768 0.58 -0.85 17.75
N GLY A 769 0.33 -1.47 16.59
CA GLY A 769 1.21 -2.48 16.00
C GLY A 769 1.09 -3.86 16.65
N ILE A 770 0.00 -4.17 17.36
CA ILE A 770 -0.26 -5.51 17.89
C ILE A 770 -0.95 -6.37 16.82
N TRP A 771 -0.19 -7.31 16.24
CA TRP A 771 -0.60 -8.12 15.09
C TRP A 771 -1.44 -9.34 15.44
N ASN A 772 -2.54 -9.54 14.70
CA ASN A 772 -3.26 -10.80 14.63
C ASN A 772 -2.58 -11.76 13.64
N LYS A 773 -1.69 -12.61 14.16
CA LYS A 773 -0.97 -13.61 13.37
C LYS A 773 -1.82 -14.79 12.89
N LYS A 774 -3.02 -15.00 13.45
CA LYS A 774 -3.95 -16.04 12.97
C LYS A 774 -4.50 -15.69 11.59
N GLY A 775 -4.80 -14.41 11.38
CA GLY A 775 -5.19 -13.85 10.09
C GLY A 775 -6.49 -14.40 9.49
N ARG A 776 -6.69 -14.09 8.20
CA ARG A 776 -7.76 -14.62 7.33
C ARG A 776 -7.10 -15.31 6.13
N LYS A 777 -7.63 -16.48 5.77
CA LYS A 777 -7.21 -17.28 4.63
C LYS A 777 -8.37 -17.41 3.63
N ILE A 778 -8.08 -17.25 2.34
CA ILE A 778 -9.00 -17.61 1.24
C ILE A 778 -8.23 -18.40 0.17
N THR A 779 -8.83 -19.48 -0.32
CA THR A 779 -8.33 -20.24 -1.46
C THR A 779 -8.94 -19.70 -2.74
N ILE A 780 -8.12 -19.41 -3.75
CA ILE A 780 -8.54 -18.85 -5.05
C ILE A 780 -8.16 -19.84 -6.13
N ASN A 781 -9.15 -20.42 -6.81
CA ASN A 781 -8.97 -21.41 -7.87
C ASN A 781 -9.29 -20.78 -9.22
N VAL A 782 -8.28 -20.61 -10.07
CA VAL A 782 -8.44 -20.08 -11.44
C VAL A 782 -8.58 -21.24 -12.41
N THR A 783 -9.76 -21.36 -13.02
CA THR A 783 -10.06 -22.43 -13.98
C THR A 783 -9.33 -22.20 -15.31
N PRO A 784 -8.82 -23.26 -15.98
CA PRO A 784 -8.25 -23.13 -17.31
C PRO A 784 -9.35 -22.92 -18.37
N PRO A 785 -9.05 -22.26 -19.50
CA PRO A 785 -10.00 -22.20 -20.61
C PRO A 785 -10.36 -23.59 -21.11
N TRP A 786 -11.58 -23.76 -21.62
CA TRP A 786 -12.11 -25.06 -22.05
C TRP A 786 -11.16 -25.79 -23.02
N TYR A 787 -10.50 -25.07 -23.93
CA TYR A 787 -9.55 -25.60 -24.92
C TYR A 787 -8.19 -26.04 -24.33
N LYS A 788 -7.92 -25.76 -23.05
CA LYS A 788 -6.76 -26.26 -22.29
C LYS A 788 -7.13 -27.28 -21.22
N THR A 789 -8.38 -27.75 -21.20
CA THR A 789 -8.82 -28.80 -20.27
C THR A 789 -8.31 -30.17 -20.69
N THR A 790 -8.19 -31.10 -19.74
CA THR A 790 -7.87 -32.51 -20.03
C THR A 790 -8.87 -33.11 -21.02
N PHE A 791 -10.15 -32.74 -20.93
CA PHE A 791 -11.18 -33.16 -21.88
C PHE A 791 -10.89 -32.66 -23.29
N ALA A 792 -10.46 -31.40 -23.46
CA ALA A 792 -10.05 -30.88 -24.76
C ALA A 792 -8.81 -31.58 -25.30
N TYR A 793 -7.79 -31.86 -24.48
CA TYR A 793 -6.64 -32.63 -24.94
C TYR A 793 -7.02 -34.06 -25.37
N VAL A 794 -7.92 -34.71 -24.64
CA VAL A 794 -8.47 -36.01 -25.02
C VAL A 794 -9.29 -35.91 -26.30
N SER A 795 -10.10 -34.86 -26.48
CA SER A 795 -10.88 -34.67 -27.70
C SER A 795 -10.00 -34.33 -28.91
N TYR A 796 -8.91 -33.57 -28.73
CA TYR A 796 -7.89 -33.35 -29.74
C TYR A 796 -7.21 -34.65 -30.13
N LEU A 797 -6.86 -35.49 -29.15
CA LEU A 797 -6.28 -36.80 -29.41
C LEU A 797 -7.26 -37.71 -30.17
N ILE A 798 -8.52 -37.77 -29.75
CA ILE A 798 -9.58 -38.52 -30.45
C ILE A 798 -9.80 -37.97 -31.85
N PHE A 799 -9.81 -36.65 -32.04
CA PHE A 799 -9.95 -36.03 -33.36
C PHE A 799 -8.76 -36.38 -34.25
N ILE A 800 -7.53 -36.35 -33.74
CA ILE A 800 -6.32 -36.77 -34.46
C ILE A 800 -6.41 -38.25 -34.84
N ILE A 801 -6.77 -39.13 -33.90
CA ILE A 801 -6.95 -40.56 -34.16
C ILE A 801 -8.05 -40.79 -35.20
N THR A 802 -9.16 -40.06 -35.11
CA THR A 802 -10.28 -40.14 -36.05
C THR A 802 -9.88 -39.60 -37.42
N ALA A 803 -9.12 -38.50 -37.49
CA ALA A 803 -8.60 -37.93 -38.72
C ALA A 803 -7.60 -38.89 -39.39
N ILE A 804 -6.72 -39.52 -38.61
CA ILE A 804 -5.83 -40.59 -39.07
C ILE A 804 -6.64 -41.79 -39.56
N PHE A 805 -7.67 -42.22 -38.82
CA PHE A 805 -8.54 -43.33 -39.20
C PHE A 805 -9.33 -43.03 -40.47
N VAL A 806 -9.88 -41.82 -40.61
CA VAL A 806 -10.58 -41.34 -41.81
C VAL A 806 -9.61 -41.22 -42.98
N PHE A 807 -8.39 -40.77 -42.75
CA PHE A 807 -7.33 -40.73 -43.76
C PHE A 807 -6.96 -42.15 -44.21
N ILE A 808 -6.78 -43.09 -43.28
CA ILE A 808 -6.51 -44.51 -43.58
C ILE A 808 -7.70 -45.13 -44.32
N LYS A 809 -8.94 -44.95 -43.86
CA LYS A 809 -10.15 -45.45 -44.53
C LYS A 809 -10.38 -44.78 -45.87
N GLY A 810 -10.05 -43.50 -46.02
CA GLY A 810 -10.06 -42.77 -47.28
C GLY A 810 -9.02 -43.33 -48.26
N ARG A 811 -7.82 -43.64 -47.78
CA ARG A 811 -6.76 -44.32 -48.54
C ARG A 811 -7.16 -45.74 -48.91
N GLU A 812 -7.80 -46.48 -48.00
CA GLU A 812 -8.27 -47.86 -48.23
C GLU A 812 -9.42 -47.90 -49.23
N ARG A 813 -10.38 -46.96 -49.14
CA ARG A 813 -11.45 -46.78 -50.14
C ARG A 813 -10.89 -46.39 -51.50
N LYS A 814 -9.89 -45.50 -51.54
CA LYS A 814 -9.17 -45.16 -52.76
C LYS A 814 -8.47 -46.40 -53.34
N LEU A 815 -7.77 -47.19 -52.53
CA LEU A 815 -7.13 -48.45 -52.93
C LEU A 815 -8.12 -49.50 -53.46
N ILE A 816 -9.30 -49.66 -52.85
CA ILE A 816 -10.34 -50.59 -53.30
C ILE A 816 -11.01 -50.11 -54.59
N HIS A 817 -11.24 -48.80 -54.73
CA HIS A 817 -11.73 -48.19 -55.97
C HIS A 817 -10.69 -48.36 -57.10
N ASP A 818 -9.42 -48.08 -56.81
CA ASP A 818 -8.30 -48.25 -57.74
C ASP A 818 -8.18 -49.72 -58.17
N ARG A 819 -8.39 -50.70 -57.25
CA ARG A 819 -8.38 -52.13 -57.57
C ARG A 819 -9.55 -52.58 -58.45
N LYS A 820 -10.78 -52.08 -58.22
CA LYS A 820 -11.94 -52.37 -59.09
C LYS A 820 -11.76 -51.78 -60.49
N VAL A 821 -11.23 -50.55 -60.56
CA VAL A 821 -10.84 -49.89 -61.81
C VAL A 821 -9.68 -50.64 -62.50
N LEU A 822 -8.82 -51.34 -61.74
CA LEU A 822 -7.74 -52.18 -62.27
C LEU A 822 -8.26 -53.50 -62.86
N GLU A 823 -9.21 -54.18 -62.20
CA GLU A 823 -9.77 -55.45 -62.67
C GLU A 823 -10.61 -55.28 -63.96
N GLU A 824 -11.32 -54.15 -64.12
CA GLU A 824 -11.98 -53.79 -65.38
C GLU A 824 -10.95 -53.44 -66.49
N LYS A 825 -9.87 -52.73 -66.15
CA LYS A 825 -8.77 -52.40 -67.10
C LYS A 825 -7.92 -53.60 -67.55
N VAL A 826 -7.82 -54.67 -66.75
CA VAL A 826 -7.06 -55.90 -67.09
C VAL A 826 -7.78 -56.74 -68.15
N LYS A 827 -9.12 -56.74 -68.16
CA LYS A 827 -9.93 -57.44 -69.18
C LYS A 827 -9.92 -56.72 -70.54
N GLU A 828 -9.85 -55.40 -70.56
CA GLU A 828 -9.67 -54.60 -71.79
C GLU A 828 -8.24 -54.70 -72.35
N ARG A 829 -7.21 -54.71 -71.49
CA ARG A 829 -5.80 -54.75 -71.93
C ARG A 829 -5.35 -56.06 -72.56
N THR A 830 -6.04 -57.18 -72.35
CA THR A 830 -5.60 -58.48 -72.95
C THR A 830 -5.80 -58.53 -74.48
N ARG A 831 -6.52 -57.57 -75.08
CA ARG A 831 -6.66 -57.41 -76.55
C ARG A 831 -5.89 -56.24 -77.17
N GLU A 832 -5.30 -55.34 -76.38
CA GLU A 832 -4.50 -54.20 -76.88
C GLU A 832 -2.97 -54.36 -76.67
N ILE A 833 -2.54 -55.39 -75.93
CA ILE A 833 -1.14 -55.67 -75.58
C ILE A 833 -0.21 -55.95 -76.78
N GLU A 834 -0.75 -56.30 -77.95
CA GLU A 834 0.05 -56.53 -79.16
C GLU A 834 0.37 -55.24 -79.95
N LYS A 835 -0.28 -54.11 -79.63
CA LYS A 835 -0.11 -52.82 -80.35
C LYS A 835 0.52 -51.68 -79.55
N GLN A 836 0.69 -51.78 -78.23
CA GLN A 836 1.16 -50.66 -77.38
C GLN A 836 2.54 -50.83 -76.73
N LYS A 837 3.40 -51.70 -77.26
CA LYS A 837 4.82 -51.78 -76.82
C LYS A 837 5.65 -50.53 -77.19
N GLN A 838 5.17 -49.64 -78.07
CA GLN A 838 5.93 -48.50 -78.59
C GLN A 838 5.65 -47.13 -77.93
N ILE A 839 4.79 -47.02 -76.90
CA ILE A 839 4.41 -45.71 -76.31
C ILE A 839 4.92 -45.51 -74.87
N VAL A 840 5.44 -46.54 -74.21
CA VAL A 840 5.88 -46.48 -72.79
C VAL A 840 7.32 -45.94 -72.60
N GLU A 841 8.17 -45.91 -73.63
CA GLU A 841 9.51 -45.29 -73.53
C GLU A 841 9.48 -43.74 -73.58
N LYS A 842 8.31 -43.11 -73.82
CA LYS A 842 8.21 -41.66 -74.07
C LYS A 842 7.90 -40.82 -72.82
N SER A 843 7.24 -41.38 -71.79
CA SER A 843 6.82 -40.62 -70.59
C SER A 843 7.92 -40.50 -69.51
N HIS A 844 8.91 -41.40 -69.48
CA HIS A 844 10.06 -41.31 -68.57
C HIS A 844 11.04 -40.17 -68.95
N LYS A 845 10.86 -39.55 -70.14
CA LYS A 845 11.65 -38.41 -70.65
C LYS A 845 11.06 -37.04 -70.28
N GLU A 846 9.77 -36.94 -69.95
CA GLU A 846 9.07 -35.64 -69.81
C GLU A 846 9.12 -35.03 -68.39
N ILE A 847 9.27 -35.85 -67.34
CA ILE A 847 9.48 -35.35 -65.95
C ILE A 847 10.95 -34.94 -65.75
N THR A 848 11.90 -35.71 -66.29
CA THR A 848 13.33 -35.35 -66.26
C THR A 848 13.64 -34.14 -67.15
N SER A 849 12.90 -33.88 -68.23
CA SER A 849 13.07 -32.65 -69.02
C SER A 849 12.57 -31.38 -68.31
N SER A 850 11.57 -31.49 -67.42
CA SER A 850 10.98 -30.33 -66.72
C SER A 850 11.87 -29.81 -65.59
N ILE A 851 12.55 -30.69 -64.83
CA ILE A 851 13.53 -30.31 -63.81
C ILE A 851 14.85 -29.83 -64.46
N ASN A 852 15.27 -30.46 -65.57
CA ASN A 852 16.40 -29.94 -66.38
C ASN A 852 16.10 -28.55 -66.97
N TYR A 853 14.84 -28.26 -67.32
CA TYR A 853 14.42 -26.93 -67.79
C TYR A 853 14.48 -25.88 -66.67
N ALA A 854 13.99 -26.20 -65.47
CA ALA A 854 14.11 -25.32 -64.30
C ALA A 854 15.58 -25.04 -63.93
N SER A 855 16.47 -26.05 -64.02
CA SER A 855 17.91 -25.88 -63.81
C SER A 855 18.59 -25.01 -64.86
N ARG A 856 18.17 -25.10 -66.13
CA ARG A 856 18.66 -24.18 -67.17
C ARG A 856 18.24 -22.74 -66.91
N ILE A 857 17.00 -22.49 -66.47
CA ILE A 857 16.52 -21.13 -66.14
C ILE A 857 17.29 -20.58 -64.95
N GLN A 858 17.40 -21.36 -63.86
CA GLN A 858 18.12 -20.92 -62.66
C GLN A 858 19.58 -20.58 -62.96
N LYS A 859 20.30 -21.47 -63.68
CA LYS A 859 21.68 -21.20 -64.10
C LYS A 859 21.83 -20.01 -65.04
N ALA A 860 20.80 -19.67 -65.82
CA ALA A 860 20.80 -18.48 -66.69
C ALA A 860 20.52 -17.18 -65.94
N MET A 861 19.89 -17.25 -64.76
CA MET A 861 19.63 -16.07 -63.90
C MET A 861 20.82 -15.74 -62.99
N MET A 862 21.71 -16.70 -62.74
CA MET A 862 22.91 -16.52 -61.93
C MET A 862 24.08 -16.01 -62.78
N PRO A 863 25.03 -15.26 -62.19
CA PRO A 863 26.20 -14.78 -62.92
C PRO A 863 27.03 -15.94 -63.50
N HIS A 864 27.33 -15.86 -64.80
CA HIS A 864 28.20 -16.82 -65.47
C HIS A 864 29.67 -16.57 -65.11
N LYS A 865 30.50 -17.61 -65.23
CA LYS A 865 31.93 -17.54 -64.90
C LYS A 865 32.64 -16.38 -65.62
N GLU A 866 32.34 -16.16 -66.90
CA GLU A 866 32.88 -15.05 -67.70
C GLU A 866 32.56 -13.66 -67.11
N GLN A 867 31.41 -13.50 -66.45
CA GLN A 867 31.06 -12.25 -65.77
C GLN A 867 31.86 -12.09 -64.47
N LEU A 868 32.08 -13.17 -63.72
CA LEU A 868 32.91 -13.13 -62.51
C LEU A 868 34.38 -12.86 -62.86
N ASP A 869 34.92 -13.55 -63.87
CA ASP A 869 36.28 -13.36 -64.38
C ASP A 869 36.50 -11.93 -64.93
N SER A 870 35.44 -11.22 -65.34
CA SER A 870 35.52 -9.81 -65.78
C SER A 870 35.49 -8.80 -64.63
N ILE A 871 35.08 -9.23 -63.43
CA ILE A 871 34.92 -8.36 -62.25
C ILE A 871 36.03 -8.61 -61.24
N PHE A 872 36.40 -9.87 -60.99
CA PHE A 872 37.39 -10.28 -60.00
C PHE A 872 38.58 -10.95 -60.71
N GLU A 873 39.81 -10.49 -60.45
CA GLU A 873 41.00 -11.19 -60.94
C GLU A 873 41.25 -12.52 -60.19
N ASP A 874 40.91 -12.58 -58.90
CA ASP A 874 41.03 -13.78 -58.07
C ASP A 874 39.86 -13.87 -57.07
N TYR A 875 39.14 -14.99 -57.09
CA TYR A 875 37.96 -15.22 -56.24
C TYR A 875 37.74 -16.71 -55.94
N CYS A 876 37.08 -16.97 -54.82
CA CYS A 876 36.56 -18.29 -54.43
C CYS A 876 35.05 -18.31 -54.66
N LEU A 877 34.54 -19.34 -55.31
CA LEU A 877 33.10 -19.58 -55.47
C LEU A 877 32.85 -21.08 -55.45
N PHE A 878 32.67 -21.60 -54.24
CA PHE A 878 32.40 -23.00 -54.00
C PHE A 878 30.88 -23.21 -53.94
N TYR A 879 30.29 -23.59 -55.07
CA TYR A 879 28.84 -23.80 -55.22
C TYR A 879 28.53 -25.26 -55.56
N ARG A 880 27.89 -25.96 -54.61
CA ARG A 880 27.50 -27.37 -54.73
C ARG A 880 26.01 -27.51 -54.39
N PRO A 881 25.11 -27.52 -55.39
CA PRO A 881 23.71 -27.82 -55.15
C PRO A 881 23.55 -29.30 -54.78
N ARG A 882 22.68 -29.62 -53.82
CA ARG A 882 22.35 -30.99 -53.41
C ARG A 882 21.54 -31.70 -54.50
N ASP A 883 20.56 -31.01 -55.05
CA ASP A 883 19.70 -31.49 -56.14
C ASP A 883 20.05 -30.83 -57.48
N LEU A 884 19.31 -31.14 -58.56
CA LEU A 884 19.55 -30.57 -59.89
C LEU A 884 19.32 -29.04 -59.97
N VAL A 885 18.64 -28.47 -58.96
CA VAL A 885 18.35 -27.06 -58.73
C VAL A 885 18.48 -26.77 -57.22
N SER A 886 18.90 -25.55 -56.85
CA SER A 886 19.30 -25.21 -55.47
C SER A 886 18.49 -24.06 -54.86
N GLY A 887 18.27 -24.11 -53.55
CA GLY A 887 17.78 -22.97 -52.76
C GLY A 887 18.84 -21.88 -52.63
N ASP A 888 20.10 -22.25 -52.52
CA ASP A 888 21.19 -21.28 -52.42
C ASP A 888 21.52 -20.62 -53.75
N PHE A 889 21.83 -19.33 -53.71
CA PHE A 889 22.29 -18.58 -54.87
C PHE A 889 23.34 -17.52 -54.53
N TYR A 890 24.19 -17.22 -55.52
CA TYR A 890 25.07 -16.06 -55.50
C TYR A 890 24.63 -15.07 -56.58
N TRP A 891 24.88 -13.78 -56.33
CA TRP A 891 24.57 -12.70 -57.26
C TRP A 891 25.73 -11.70 -57.27
N VAL A 892 26.14 -11.24 -58.45
CA VAL A 892 27.26 -10.31 -58.63
C VAL A 892 26.98 -9.38 -59.79
N ARG A 893 27.29 -8.09 -59.64
CA ARG A 893 27.27 -7.12 -60.74
C ARG A 893 28.20 -5.95 -60.48
N LYS A 894 28.91 -5.50 -61.52
CA LYS A 894 29.64 -4.23 -61.53
C LYS A 894 28.75 -3.14 -62.16
N ILE A 895 28.54 -2.04 -61.44
CA ILE A 895 27.73 -0.89 -61.85
C ILE A 895 28.58 0.35 -61.63
N ASN A 896 29.13 0.89 -62.72
CA ASN A 896 30.11 1.99 -62.68
C ASN A 896 31.27 1.64 -61.72
N GLN A 897 31.51 2.44 -60.67
CA GLN A 897 32.53 2.20 -59.65
C GLN A 897 32.13 1.17 -58.58
N TYR A 898 30.88 0.71 -58.54
CA TYR A 898 30.41 -0.20 -57.50
C TYR A 898 30.47 -1.66 -57.95
N VAL A 899 31.07 -2.51 -57.13
CA VAL A 899 31.01 -3.96 -57.26
C VAL A 899 30.07 -4.50 -56.20
N VAL A 900 28.93 -5.01 -56.64
CA VAL A 900 27.89 -5.53 -55.75
C VAL A 900 27.90 -7.04 -55.81
N PHE A 901 27.94 -7.69 -54.65
CA PHE A 901 27.91 -9.14 -54.53
C PHE A 901 27.09 -9.59 -53.33
N ALA A 902 26.44 -10.74 -53.46
CA ALA A 902 25.59 -11.30 -52.42
C ALA A 902 25.56 -12.82 -52.47
N VAL A 903 25.40 -13.43 -51.29
CA VAL A 903 25.14 -14.86 -51.11
C VAL A 903 23.87 -15.03 -50.29
N GLY A 904 22.91 -15.74 -50.87
CA GLY A 904 21.59 -16.00 -50.31
C GLY A 904 21.35 -17.50 -50.09
N ASP A 905 20.73 -17.81 -48.96
CA ASP A 905 20.34 -19.13 -48.49
C ASP A 905 18.81 -19.14 -48.30
N CYS A 906 18.11 -19.84 -49.20
CA CYS A 906 16.66 -19.88 -49.22
C CYS A 906 16.13 -21.09 -48.46
N THR A 907 14.97 -20.93 -47.81
CA THR A 907 14.29 -22.06 -47.15
C THR A 907 13.92 -23.16 -48.15
N GLY A 908 14.49 -24.35 -47.96
CA GLY A 908 14.19 -25.58 -48.72
C GLY A 908 15.14 -25.85 -49.89
N HIS A 909 15.29 -27.13 -50.27
CA HIS A 909 16.13 -27.59 -51.38
C HIS A 909 15.31 -28.06 -52.59
N GLY A 910 15.94 -28.25 -53.74
CA GLY A 910 15.28 -28.73 -54.95
C GLY A 910 14.30 -27.71 -55.55
N VAL A 911 13.27 -28.18 -56.27
CA VAL A 911 12.40 -27.30 -57.09
C VAL A 911 11.70 -26.19 -56.29
N PRO A 912 11.18 -26.41 -55.06
CA PRO A 912 10.58 -25.33 -54.26
C PRO A 912 11.60 -24.26 -53.83
N GLY A 913 12.77 -24.66 -53.31
CA GLY A 913 13.84 -23.70 -52.96
C GLY A 913 14.36 -22.93 -54.17
N ALA A 914 14.45 -23.60 -55.32
CA ALA A 914 14.84 -22.98 -56.58
C ALA A 914 13.86 -21.90 -57.06
N MET A 915 12.56 -22.02 -56.75
CA MET A 915 11.58 -20.97 -57.07
C MET A 915 11.80 -19.72 -56.21
N VAL A 916 12.13 -19.88 -54.92
CA VAL A 916 12.41 -18.75 -54.01
C VAL A 916 13.69 -18.04 -54.40
N SER A 917 14.75 -18.78 -54.76
CA SER A 917 16.01 -18.19 -55.23
C SER A 917 15.87 -17.45 -56.56
N MET A 918 15.15 -18.01 -57.54
CA MET A 918 14.87 -17.30 -58.80
C MET A 918 14.04 -16.03 -58.58
N LEU A 919 13.06 -16.06 -57.66
CA LEU A 919 12.27 -14.89 -57.28
C LEU A 919 13.16 -13.82 -56.61
N ALA A 920 14.02 -14.22 -55.68
CA ALA A 920 14.97 -13.31 -55.02
C ALA A 920 15.95 -12.68 -56.00
N ILE A 921 16.55 -13.47 -56.91
CA ILE A 921 17.43 -12.97 -57.97
C ILE A 921 16.69 -11.96 -58.87
N SER A 922 15.44 -12.26 -59.24
CA SER A 922 14.62 -11.35 -60.05
C SER A 922 14.34 -10.03 -59.31
N ALA A 923 13.99 -10.10 -58.03
CA ALA A 923 13.73 -8.93 -57.19
C ALA A 923 14.99 -8.08 -57.01
N ILE A 924 16.15 -8.68 -56.71
CA ILE A 924 17.43 -7.98 -56.60
C ILE A 924 17.76 -7.27 -57.92
N ASN A 925 17.61 -7.96 -59.06
CA ASN A 925 17.83 -7.36 -60.38
C ASN A 925 16.90 -6.17 -60.66
N GLU A 926 15.65 -6.22 -60.18
CA GLU A 926 14.70 -5.13 -60.32
C GLU A 926 15.04 -3.95 -59.41
N ILE A 927 15.30 -4.20 -58.12
CA ILE A 927 15.63 -3.18 -57.12
C ILE A 927 16.86 -2.37 -57.58
N ILE A 928 17.92 -3.06 -57.99
CA ILE A 928 19.18 -2.44 -58.42
C ILE A 928 19.04 -1.70 -59.75
N ARG A 929 18.10 -2.08 -60.62
CA ARG A 929 17.90 -1.44 -61.93
C ARG A 929 16.95 -0.25 -61.87
N ARG A 930 15.94 -0.28 -61.00
CA ARG A 930 14.87 0.74 -60.97
C ARG A 930 15.12 1.87 -59.98
N GLN A 931 15.93 1.65 -58.96
CA GLN A 931 16.18 2.65 -57.93
C GLN A 931 17.67 2.92 -57.82
N ASP A 932 18.09 4.19 -57.84
CA ASP A 932 19.47 4.65 -57.59
C ASP A 932 19.87 4.46 -56.11
N VAL A 933 19.65 3.25 -55.58
CA VAL A 933 19.83 2.91 -54.17
C VAL A 933 21.24 2.40 -53.97
N LEU A 934 22.07 3.24 -53.33
CA LEU A 934 23.50 2.99 -53.11
C LEU A 934 23.82 2.34 -51.76
N SER A 935 22.83 1.90 -50.97
CA SER A 935 23.06 1.34 -49.64
C SER A 935 22.53 -0.08 -49.47
N SER A 936 23.38 -0.96 -48.93
CA SER A 936 23.08 -2.39 -48.78
C SER A 936 21.85 -2.66 -47.89
N ALA A 937 21.64 -1.91 -46.81
CA ALA A 937 20.45 -2.07 -45.98
C ALA A 937 19.14 -1.68 -46.67
N GLN A 938 19.16 -0.66 -47.52
CA GLN A 938 17.97 -0.26 -48.27
C GLN A 938 17.56 -1.36 -49.24
N VAL A 939 18.53 -1.96 -49.94
CA VAL A 939 18.29 -3.11 -50.81
C VAL A 939 17.64 -4.26 -50.03
N LEU A 940 18.15 -4.60 -48.85
CA LEU A 940 17.58 -5.69 -48.06
C LEU A 940 16.17 -5.39 -47.53
N ASN A 941 15.88 -4.15 -47.15
CA ASN A 941 14.53 -3.76 -46.72
C ASN A 941 13.53 -3.86 -47.89
N TYR A 942 13.90 -3.37 -49.09
CA TYR A 942 13.06 -3.51 -50.29
C TYR A 942 12.91 -4.97 -50.72
N LEU A 943 13.96 -5.76 -50.64
CA LEU A 943 13.90 -7.18 -50.95
C LEU A 943 12.94 -7.92 -50.01
N ARG A 944 12.93 -7.57 -48.72
CA ARG A 944 11.96 -8.14 -47.76
C ARG A 944 10.53 -7.80 -48.17
N ASP A 945 10.25 -6.56 -48.54
CA ASP A 945 8.91 -6.15 -48.95
C ASP A 945 8.45 -6.86 -50.23
N GLU A 946 9.34 -7.00 -51.21
CA GLU A 946 9.04 -7.68 -52.47
C GLU A 946 8.78 -9.18 -52.29
N ILE A 947 9.59 -9.86 -51.46
CA ILE A 947 9.40 -11.28 -51.14
C ILE A 947 8.09 -11.49 -50.37
N LYS A 948 7.80 -10.66 -49.36
CA LYS A 948 6.53 -10.73 -48.61
C LYS A 948 5.32 -10.55 -49.52
N THR A 949 5.40 -9.58 -50.44
CA THR A 949 4.32 -9.30 -51.41
C THR A 949 4.15 -10.45 -52.40
N SER A 950 5.25 -10.95 -52.97
CA SER A 950 5.25 -12.01 -53.98
C SER A 950 4.76 -13.35 -53.42
N LEU A 951 5.13 -13.68 -52.19
CA LEU A 951 4.69 -14.90 -51.49
C LEU A 951 3.39 -14.71 -50.69
N ARG A 952 2.80 -13.50 -50.69
CA ARG A 952 1.58 -13.13 -49.96
C ARG A 952 1.63 -13.49 -48.48
N GLN A 953 2.68 -13.04 -47.79
CA GLN A 953 2.87 -13.29 -46.35
C GLN A 953 2.16 -12.19 -45.53
N ASP A 954 0.89 -12.40 -45.16
CA ASP A 954 -0.02 -11.36 -44.62
C ASP A 954 -0.42 -11.57 -43.13
N ASN A 955 0.44 -12.20 -42.32
CA ASN A 955 0.28 -12.37 -40.87
C ASN A 955 -0.98 -13.17 -40.41
N TYR A 956 -1.62 -13.94 -41.30
CA TYR A 956 -2.69 -14.88 -40.97
C TYR A 956 -2.17 -16.31 -40.69
N LYS A 957 -2.83 -17.02 -39.76
CA LYS A 957 -2.33 -18.20 -39.02
C LYS A 957 -2.14 -19.51 -39.80
N ALA A 958 -1.94 -19.50 -41.12
CA ALA A 958 -1.74 -20.73 -41.92
C ALA A 958 -0.94 -20.54 -43.23
N GLU A 959 0.03 -19.63 -43.28
CA GLU A 959 0.82 -19.33 -44.50
C GLU A 959 2.27 -19.81 -44.43
N SER A 960 2.88 -20.12 -45.60
CA SER A 960 4.26 -20.59 -45.72
C SER A 960 5.25 -19.51 -45.29
N LYS A 961 6.11 -19.85 -44.33
CA LYS A 961 7.15 -18.96 -43.80
C LYS A 961 8.47 -19.07 -44.58
N ASP A 962 8.40 -19.43 -45.86
CA ASP A 962 9.58 -19.55 -46.70
C ASP A 962 10.27 -18.19 -46.79
N GLY A 963 11.55 -18.17 -46.45
CA GLY A 963 12.34 -16.95 -46.34
C GLY A 963 13.74 -17.13 -46.91
N LEU A 964 14.53 -16.08 -46.78
CA LEU A 964 15.88 -16.00 -47.29
C LEU A 964 16.80 -15.37 -46.23
N GLU A 965 17.91 -16.03 -45.92
CA GLU A 965 19.05 -15.44 -45.23
C GLU A 965 20.04 -14.95 -46.29
N ILE A 966 20.54 -13.71 -46.19
CA ILE A 966 21.39 -13.14 -47.24
C ILE A 966 22.44 -12.19 -46.66
N ALA A 967 23.66 -12.29 -47.16
CA ALA A 967 24.73 -11.30 -46.95
C ALA A 967 24.87 -10.49 -48.24
N PHE A 968 24.68 -9.17 -48.16
CA PHE A 968 24.67 -8.27 -49.31
C PHE A 968 25.71 -7.17 -49.15
N CYS A 969 26.60 -7.07 -50.13
CA CYS A 969 27.77 -6.20 -50.09
C CYS A 969 27.84 -5.30 -51.33
N ILE A 970 28.17 -4.03 -51.13
CA ILE A 970 28.42 -3.04 -52.18
C ILE A 970 29.82 -2.47 -51.94
N TYR A 971 30.77 -2.75 -52.82
CA TYR A 971 32.12 -2.22 -52.74
C TYR A 971 32.28 -1.01 -53.68
N ASP A 972 32.60 0.16 -53.13
CA ASP A 972 32.93 1.37 -53.88
C ASP A 972 34.43 1.38 -54.19
N THR A 973 34.79 1.08 -55.45
CA THR A 973 36.21 1.00 -55.88
C THR A 973 36.92 2.35 -55.88
N GLU A 974 36.20 3.48 -55.95
CA GLU A 974 36.81 4.81 -55.90
C GLU A 974 37.09 5.27 -54.47
N LYS A 975 36.22 4.90 -53.52
CA LYS A 975 36.37 5.28 -52.10
C LYS A 975 37.10 4.26 -51.25
N ASN A 976 37.28 3.03 -51.75
CA ASN A 976 37.75 1.89 -50.98
C ASN A 976 36.89 1.65 -49.72
N ILE A 977 35.56 1.59 -49.90
CA ILE A 977 34.60 1.33 -48.81
C ILE A 977 33.68 0.18 -49.23
N LEU A 978 33.55 -0.81 -48.35
CA LEU A 978 32.61 -1.91 -48.46
C LEU A 978 31.39 -1.67 -47.57
N ASP A 979 30.24 -1.46 -48.19
CA ASP A 979 28.94 -1.34 -47.54
C ASP A 979 28.29 -2.73 -47.40
N TYR A 980 28.19 -3.23 -46.17
CA TYR A 980 27.61 -4.54 -45.87
C TYR A 980 26.30 -4.42 -45.07
N ALA A 981 25.31 -5.22 -45.46
CA ALA A 981 24.14 -5.52 -44.64
C ALA A 981 23.84 -7.03 -44.74
N GLY A 982 23.46 -7.63 -43.61
CA GLY A 982 23.12 -9.05 -43.56
C GLY A 982 21.76 -9.30 -42.92
N ALA A 983 20.98 -10.21 -43.50
CA ALA A 983 19.81 -10.82 -42.90
C ALA A 983 20.20 -12.21 -42.39
N GLN A 984 20.48 -12.32 -41.10
CA GLN A 984 21.02 -13.51 -40.39
C GLN A 984 22.39 -14.04 -40.88
N SER A 985 22.75 -13.83 -42.14
CA SER A 985 24.04 -14.25 -42.71
C SER A 985 25.15 -13.24 -42.37
N PRO A 986 26.28 -13.68 -41.75
CA PRO A 986 27.40 -12.82 -41.38
C PRO A 986 28.38 -12.57 -42.54
N LEU A 987 29.14 -11.49 -42.47
CA LEU A 987 30.33 -11.25 -43.28
C LEU A 987 31.59 -11.62 -42.49
N TRP A 988 32.47 -12.44 -43.05
CA TRP A 988 33.77 -12.76 -42.47
C TRP A 988 34.88 -12.03 -43.22
N ILE A 989 35.73 -11.32 -42.49
CA ILE A 989 36.90 -10.61 -43.02
C ILE A 989 38.15 -11.31 -42.50
N LEU A 990 38.89 -11.96 -43.37
CA LEU A 990 40.21 -12.51 -43.07
C LEU A 990 41.23 -11.39 -43.19
N LYS A 991 41.69 -10.86 -42.04
CA LYS A 991 42.57 -9.70 -41.95
C LYS A 991 44.01 -10.06 -42.29
N TYR A 992 44.63 -9.28 -43.19
CA TYR A 992 46.03 -9.48 -43.57
C TYR A 992 46.98 -8.93 -42.50
N ASN A 993 47.52 -9.81 -41.65
CA ASN A 993 48.54 -9.47 -40.66
C ASN A 993 49.77 -10.38 -40.79
N LYS A 994 50.93 -9.81 -41.15
CA LYS A 994 52.19 -10.53 -41.38
C LYS A 994 52.67 -11.37 -40.18
N ALA A 995 52.23 -11.09 -38.96
CA ALA A 995 52.60 -11.86 -37.77
C ALA A 995 51.63 -13.02 -37.44
N LYS A 996 50.32 -12.85 -37.66
CA LYS A 996 49.29 -13.88 -37.44
C LYS A 996 47.94 -13.48 -38.07
N PRO A 997 47.41 -14.22 -39.08
CA PRO A 997 46.09 -13.97 -39.65
C PRO A 997 44.95 -14.30 -38.67
N TYR A 998 43.85 -13.55 -38.74
CA TYR A 998 42.62 -13.84 -37.99
C TYR A 998 41.37 -13.42 -38.78
N ILE A 999 40.21 -13.99 -38.41
CA ILE A 999 38.92 -13.65 -39.02
C ILE A 999 38.12 -12.74 -38.08
N GLU A 1000 37.77 -11.56 -38.58
CA GLU A 1000 36.78 -10.67 -37.99
C GLU A 1000 35.39 -11.02 -38.55
N GLU A 1001 34.40 -11.26 -37.67
CA GLU A 1001 33.03 -11.61 -38.08
C GLU A 1001 32.09 -10.45 -37.78
N ILE A 1002 31.50 -9.89 -38.84
CA ILE A 1002 30.45 -8.88 -38.74
C ILE A 1002 29.11 -9.59 -38.84
N LYS A 1003 28.33 -9.53 -37.76
CA LYS A 1003 27.03 -10.19 -37.68
C LYS A 1003 25.95 -9.39 -38.41
N GLY A 1004 25.14 -10.09 -39.21
CA GLY A 1004 23.92 -9.55 -39.78
C GLY A 1004 22.85 -9.23 -38.73
N THR A 1005 21.83 -8.49 -39.14
CA THR A 1005 20.63 -8.23 -38.32
C THR A 1005 19.89 -9.56 -38.06
N PRO A 1006 19.44 -9.84 -36.83
CA PRO A 1006 18.87 -11.13 -36.46
C PRO A 1006 17.39 -11.29 -36.87
N ASN A 1007 17.09 -11.06 -38.15
CA ASN A 1007 15.81 -11.40 -38.78
C ASN A 1007 15.96 -11.68 -40.30
N PRO A 1008 15.22 -12.64 -40.86
CA PRO A 1008 15.31 -13.05 -42.26
C PRO A 1008 14.69 -12.04 -43.23
N ILE A 1009 14.86 -12.28 -44.53
CA ILE A 1009 14.08 -11.68 -45.62
C ILE A 1009 12.76 -12.47 -45.76
N SER A 1010 11.86 -12.27 -44.81
CA SER A 1010 10.47 -12.78 -44.80
C SER A 1010 9.67 -12.04 -43.72
N ILE A 1011 8.41 -12.39 -43.54
CA ILE A 1011 7.64 -11.95 -42.37
C ILE A 1011 8.28 -12.45 -41.06
N TYR A 1012 8.43 -11.57 -40.07
CA TYR A 1012 9.07 -11.90 -38.78
C TYR A 1012 8.37 -11.24 -37.59
N ILE A 1013 8.45 -11.87 -36.40
CA ILE A 1013 7.69 -11.46 -35.19
C ILE A 1013 7.98 -10.01 -34.79
N LYS A 1014 9.22 -9.54 -35.00
CA LYS A 1014 9.63 -8.15 -34.79
C LYS A 1014 10.58 -7.74 -35.90
N GLU A 1015 10.08 -7.00 -36.88
CA GLU A 1015 10.86 -6.56 -38.04
C GLU A 1015 11.75 -5.39 -37.66
N ILE A 1016 13.03 -5.69 -37.40
CA ILE A 1016 14.09 -4.70 -37.25
C ILE A 1016 14.54 -4.30 -38.66
N PRO A 1017 14.59 -2.99 -38.99
CA PRO A 1017 15.19 -2.52 -40.23
C PRO A 1017 16.64 -2.97 -40.35
N PHE A 1018 17.07 -3.37 -41.55
CA PHE A 1018 18.48 -3.66 -41.79
C PHE A 1018 19.32 -2.40 -41.62
N ARG A 1019 20.58 -2.58 -41.21
CA ARG A 1019 21.55 -1.49 -41.03
C ARG A 1019 22.75 -1.73 -41.92
N THR A 1020 23.24 -0.66 -42.54
CA THR A 1020 24.46 -0.67 -43.34
C THR A 1020 25.65 -0.52 -42.40
N ILE A 1021 26.66 -1.36 -42.59
CA ILE A 1021 27.93 -1.31 -41.91
C ILE A 1021 28.98 -1.02 -42.98
N GLN A 1022 29.60 0.15 -42.91
CA GLN A 1022 30.68 0.53 -43.82
C GLN A 1022 31.99 0.01 -43.25
N ILE A 1023 32.79 -0.62 -44.10
CA ILE A 1023 34.07 -1.22 -43.76
C ILE A 1023 35.09 -0.63 -44.71
N GLU A 1024 36.19 -0.09 -44.19
CA GLU A 1024 37.34 0.33 -45.00
C GLU A 1024 38.29 -0.87 -45.11
N PRO A 1025 38.40 -1.51 -46.30
CA PRO A 1025 39.31 -2.64 -46.47
C PRO A 1025 40.77 -2.22 -46.43
N GLU A 1026 41.61 -3.02 -45.77
CA GLU A 1026 43.06 -2.86 -45.83
C GLU A 1026 43.64 -3.73 -46.95
N HIS A 1027 44.80 -3.33 -47.48
CA HIS A 1027 45.48 -4.09 -48.52
C HIS A 1027 45.84 -5.50 -48.01
N GLY A 1028 45.33 -6.53 -48.67
CA GLY A 1028 45.45 -7.95 -48.34
C GLY A 1028 44.18 -8.58 -47.74
N ASP A 1029 43.17 -7.80 -47.38
CA ASP A 1029 41.96 -8.32 -46.75
C ASP A 1029 41.13 -9.18 -47.72
N GLN A 1030 40.66 -10.33 -47.22
CA GLN A 1030 39.77 -11.24 -47.96
C GLN A 1030 38.40 -11.33 -47.28
N PHE A 1031 37.33 -11.19 -48.05
CA PHE A 1031 35.95 -11.18 -47.59
C PHE A 1031 35.25 -12.48 -47.96
N PHE A 1032 34.64 -13.16 -46.99
CA PHE A 1032 33.91 -14.40 -47.16
C PHE A 1032 32.45 -14.27 -46.72
N VAL A 1033 31.54 -14.70 -47.59
CA VAL A 1033 30.10 -14.83 -47.36
C VAL A 1033 29.65 -16.23 -47.80
N PHE A 1034 28.78 -16.88 -47.03
CA PHE A 1034 28.45 -18.30 -47.23
C PHE A 1034 27.06 -18.66 -46.67
N SER A 1035 26.48 -19.75 -47.19
CA SER A 1035 25.30 -20.42 -46.66
C SER A 1035 25.66 -21.47 -45.59
N ASP A 1036 24.68 -21.94 -44.82
CA ASP A 1036 24.97 -22.84 -43.70
C ASP A 1036 25.31 -24.29 -44.11
N GLY A 1037 25.05 -24.69 -45.35
CA GLY A 1037 25.21 -26.08 -45.81
C GLY A 1037 26.61 -26.67 -45.59
N PHE A 1038 27.69 -25.89 -45.77
CA PHE A 1038 29.05 -26.40 -45.54
C PHE A 1038 29.29 -26.70 -44.06
N ILE A 1039 28.85 -25.80 -43.16
CA ILE A 1039 29.08 -25.92 -41.72
C ILE A 1039 28.15 -26.94 -41.07
N ASP A 1040 27.01 -27.24 -41.70
CA ASP A 1040 26.03 -28.19 -41.20
C ASP A 1040 26.25 -29.63 -41.68
N GLN A 1041 27.16 -29.86 -42.63
CA GLN A 1041 27.52 -31.19 -43.10
C GLN A 1041 28.02 -32.10 -41.96
N PHE A 1042 27.48 -33.31 -41.90
CA PHE A 1042 27.83 -34.32 -40.91
C PHE A 1042 29.05 -35.14 -41.33
N HIS A 1043 29.90 -35.46 -40.35
CA HIS A 1043 31.03 -36.35 -40.51
C HIS A 1043 30.55 -37.79 -40.75
N ALA A 1044 31.17 -38.48 -41.73
CA ALA A 1044 30.73 -39.81 -42.18
C ALA A 1044 30.58 -40.83 -41.04
N GLU A 1045 31.60 -40.95 -40.19
CA GLU A 1045 31.64 -41.98 -39.14
C GLU A 1045 31.11 -41.50 -37.78
N THR A 1046 31.45 -40.27 -37.38
CA THR A 1046 31.14 -39.77 -36.02
C THR A 1046 29.78 -39.09 -35.92
N GLY A 1047 29.18 -38.70 -37.06
CA GLY A 1047 27.92 -37.95 -37.10
C GLY A 1047 28.03 -36.52 -36.53
N GLU A 1048 29.24 -35.98 -36.34
CA GLU A 1048 29.42 -34.60 -35.86
C GLU A 1048 29.25 -33.58 -37.00
N LYS A 1049 28.56 -32.45 -36.77
CA LYS A 1049 28.53 -31.32 -37.72
C LYS A 1049 29.91 -30.66 -37.85
N TYR A 1050 30.22 -30.14 -39.05
CA TYR A 1050 31.50 -29.47 -39.34
C TYR A 1050 31.73 -28.22 -38.47
N LYS A 1051 30.68 -27.38 -38.33
CA LYS A 1051 30.60 -26.13 -37.54
C LYS A 1051 31.54 -25.01 -38.03
N LYS A 1052 31.12 -23.75 -37.78
CA LYS A 1052 31.87 -22.51 -38.13
C LYS A 1052 33.34 -22.52 -37.69
N LYS A 1053 33.66 -23.10 -36.52
CA LYS A 1053 35.02 -23.11 -35.97
C LYS A 1053 36.04 -23.80 -36.90
N ARG A 1054 35.66 -24.93 -37.51
CA ARG A 1054 36.56 -25.67 -38.41
C ARG A 1054 36.75 -24.93 -39.73
N LEU A 1055 35.66 -24.37 -40.27
CA LEU A 1055 35.74 -23.55 -41.48
C LEU A 1055 36.65 -22.33 -41.29
N LYS A 1056 36.50 -21.60 -40.17
CA LYS A 1056 37.41 -20.47 -39.85
C LYS A 1056 38.87 -20.92 -39.78
N GLN A 1057 39.14 -22.08 -39.17
CA GLN A 1057 40.51 -22.59 -39.07
C GLN A 1057 41.07 -22.97 -40.44
N LEU A 1058 40.27 -23.57 -41.33
CA LEU A 1058 40.66 -23.89 -42.69
C LEU A 1058 41.01 -22.63 -43.48
N LEU A 1059 40.21 -21.57 -43.35
CA LEU A 1059 40.47 -20.28 -44.00
C LEU A 1059 41.74 -19.62 -43.45
N ILE A 1060 41.89 -19.54 -42.13
CA ILE A 1060 43.07 -18.94 -41.48
C ILE A 1060 44.36 -19.70 -41.81
N ASN A 1061 44.32 -21.04 -41.85
CA ASN A 1061 45.51 -21.86 -42.14
C ASN A 1061 46.01 -21.68 -43.58
N ASN A 1062 45.14 -21.24 -44.50
CA ASN A 1062 45.46 -21.10 -45.92
C ASN A 1062 45.49 -19.64 -46.39
N TYR A 1063 45.56 -18.67 -45.47
CA TYR A 1063 45.43 -17.23 -45.75
C TYR A 1063 46.39 -16.66 -46.82
N CYS A 1064 47.58 -17.25 -47.02
CA CYS A 1064 48.51 -16.84 -48.07
C CYS A 1064 48.20 -17.42 -49.46
N SER A 1065 47.18 -18.27 -49.58
CA SER A 1065 46.82 -18.90 -50.85
C SER A 1065 45.99 -17.94 -51.71
N SER A 1066 46.13 -18.06 -53.03
CA SER A 1066 45.21 -17.41 -53.98
C SER A 1066 43.78 -17.86 -53.70
N LEU A 1067 42.82 -16.94 -53.83
CA LEU A 1067 41.42 -17.18 -53.52
C LEU A 1067 40.83 -18.34 -54.34
N SER A 1068 41.24 -18.47 -55.60
CA SER A 1068 40.88 -19.58 -56.48
C SER A 1068 41.22 -20.96 -55.90
N THR A 1069 42.28 -21.06 -55.09
CA THR A 1069 42.74 -22.31 -54.46
C THR A 1069 41.77 -22.82 -53.39
N TYR A 1070 40.96 -21.93 -52.79
CA TYR A 1070 40.00 -22.34 -51.77
C TYR A 1070 38.90 -23.26 -52.32
N ASN A 1071 38.57 -23.21 -53.61
CA ASN A 1071 37.59 -24.13 -54.19
C ASN A 1071 38.04 -25.59 -54.06
N ASP A 1072 39.31 -25.87 -54.39
CA ASP A 1072 39.87 -27.21 -54.31
C ASP A 1072 40.08 -27.64 -52.84
N LEU A 1073 40.48 -26.70 -51.98
CA LEU A 1073 40.61 -26.95 -50.54
C LEU A 1073 39.26 -27.30 -49.89
N LEU A 1074 38.20 -26.56 -50.22
CA LEU A 1074 36.85 -26.81 -49.73
C LEU A 1074 36.29 -28.12 -50.29
N GLU A 1075 36.55 -28.45 -51.57
CA GLU A 1075 36.16 -29.72 -52.16
C GLU A 1075 36.84 -30.91 -51.46
N TYR A 1076 38.15 -30.79 -51.21
CA TYR A 1076 38.93 -31.82 -50.54
C TYR A 1076 38.46 -32.01 -49.09
N GLU A 1077 38.27 -30.92 -48.36
CA GLU A 1077 37.78 -30.97 -46.98
C GLU A 1077 36.37 -31.55 -46.91
N LEU A 1078 35.46 -31.14 -47.81
CA LEU A 1078 34.09 -31.64 -47.84
C LEU A 1078 34.06 -33.16 -48.08
N LYS A 1079 34.84 -33.66 -49.04
CA LYS A 1079 34.93 -35.10 -49.32
C LYS A 1079 35.48 -35.89 -48.15
N ASN A 1080 36.55 -35.40 -47.52
CA ASN A 1080 37.15 -36.08 -46.37
C ASN A 1080 36.22 -36.08 -45.17
N TRP A 1081 35.51 -34.98 -44.93
CA TRP A 1081 34.59 -34.86 -43.81
C TRP A 1081 33.37 -35.75 -43.96
N LYS A 1082 32.66 -35.64 -45.09
CA LYS A 1082 31.41 -36.38 -45.31
C LYS A 1082 31.64 -37.85 -45.72
N GLY A 1083 32.83 -38.18 -46.22
CA GLY A 1083 33.13 -39.49 -46.81
C GLY A 1083 32.14 -39.86 -47.93
N ASP A 1084 31.65 -41.09 -47.86
CA ASP A 1084 30.64 -41.63 -48.78
C ASP A 1084 29.20 -41.17 -48.48
N SER A 1085 28.98 -40.40 -47.41
CA SER A 1085 27.64 -39.90 -47.08
C SER A 1085 27.16 -38.86 -48.11
N ASP A 1086 25.86 -38.86 -48.36
CA ASP A 1086 25.21 -37.88 -49.24
C ASP A 1086 25.32 -36.46 -48.67
N GLN A 1087 25.37 -35.48 -49.58
CA GLN A 1087 25.27 -34.08 -49.22
C GLN A 1087 23.86 -33.80 -48.67
N ILE A 1088 23.78 -33.15 -47.51
CA ILE A 1088 22.51 -32.99 -46.78
C ILE A 1088 21.74 -31.73 -47.19
N ASP A 1089 22.44 -30.68 -47.64
CA ASP A 1089 21.83 -29.41 -48.06
C ASP A 1089 22.64 -28.72 -49.17
N ASP A 1090 22.09 -27.69 -49.81
CA ASP A 1090 22.82 -26.87 -50.78
C ASP A 1090 24.03 -26.17 -50.10
N ILE A 1091 25.15 -26.05 -50.80
CA ILE A 1091 26.39 -25.47 -50.24
C ILE A 1091 26.87 -24.33 -51.12
N LEU A 1092 27.08 -23.16 -50.52
CA LEU A 1092 27.62 -21.99 -51.18
C LEU A 1092 28.62 -21.23 -50.29
N VAL A 1093 29.86 -21.07 -50.77
CA VAL A 1093 30.89 -20.22 -50.15
C VAL A 1093 31.49 -19.31 -51.21
N MET A 1094 31.41 -18.00 -51.01
CA MET A 1094 32.03 -17.01 -51.88
C MET A 1094 33.09 -16.22 -51.11
N GLY A 1095 34.29 -16.12 -51.68
CA GLY A 1095 35.42 -15.38 -51.14
C GLY A 1095 35.95 -14.40 -52.19
N ILE A 1096 36.15 -13.15 -51.82
CA ILE A 1096 36.70 -12.12 -52.72
C ILE A 1096 37.79 -11.31 -52.03
N SER A 1097 38.71 -10.72 -52.78
CA SER A 1097 39.66 -9.74 -52.29
C SER A 1097 39.44 -8.43 -53.03
N VAL A 1098 39.56 -7.32 -52.31
CA VAL A 1098 39.35 -5.98 -52.89
C VAL A 1098 40.60 -5.42 -53.56
N ASP A 1099 41.76 -6.04 -53.37
CA ASP A 1099 43.02 -5.55 -53.91
C ASP A 1099 43.09 -5.63 -55.44
N ASN A 1100 42.23 -6.47 -56.03
CA ASN A 1100 42.22 -6.82 -57.45
C ASN A 1100 40.80 -6.66 -58.07
N LEU A 1101 40.10 -5.54 -57.75
CA LEU A 1101 38.69 -5.23 -58.12
C LEU A 1101 38.46 -3.99 -59.02
#